data_AF-A0A8S2B1I1-F1
#
_entry.id   AF-A0A8S2B1I1-F1
#
_cell.length_a   1.000
_cell.length_b   1.000
_cell.length_c   1.000
_cell.angle_alpha   90.00
_cell.angle_beta   90.00
_cell.angle_gamma   90.00
#
_symmetry.space_group_name_H-M   'P 1'
#
loop_
_entity.id
_entity.type
_entity.pdbx_description
1 polymer ?
#
loop_
_entity_poly.entity_id
_entity_poly.type
_entity_poly.pdbx_seq_one_letter_code
_entity_poly.pdbx_strand_id
1 'polypeptide(L)'
;MSISRTRNFFQRFCVEEYNIDTIKQSSFLSADLLPSLGARINQSTKLRKHIISPFNPRYRAWEMWLVFLVIYSAWICPFQFAFITYEKDAIFIIDNIVNGFFAIDIVLTFFVAYLDSHSYLLVDNPKKIAIRYLSTWFAFDVCSTAPFQPLSLLFNYNGSELGFRILSMLRLWRLRRVSSLFARLEKDIRFNYFWIRCTKLISVTLFAVHCAGCFNYLIADRYPNPRKTWIGAVYPDFKEASLWTRYVTALYWSITTLTTTGYGDLHAENPREMLFDIFFMLFNLGLTAYLIGNMTNLVVHWTSRTRTFRDTVRAASEFASRNQLPHDIQDQMLSHICLKFKTEGLKQQETLNNLPKAIRSSIANYLFFHIVHNIYLFQGVSRNFLFQLVSDIDAEYFPPKEDIILQNEAPTDLYILVSGAVDFTCYVDGHDQIQGKAVIGDTFGEVGVLCYRPQPFTVRTTELSQILRISRTSLMSAMHTHADDGRIIMNNLFMKLRGQQSIAIDDSNSGQENRDFKTMGWEEWRDSRKDGYGLDVTNPTSDNALMDAIHKGDTELVKKILKEQKLERAKVDISNSETAGRSYANDSPKKGPYCSSSNQIIKPCKREDKRVTIHMMSQRKKGKLILLPSSIKELLKLASEKFGGCSFTKITNADNAEIDDLDVIWDGDHLPNFVISSPKFPPLYKATNNLTTTNLIEMSSQETKSDQREGAEICNGDSNCKQKAKEILSTMNLPKGLLPLDNMTEIGHNKSTGYVWIKIKNKVQHRFKAIGKNVSYDSEVTAIVENRRMRQLTGIKSKEILIWVTISEIFVNDQDPTIITFANPTGLSRTFPVAAFEEDE
;
A
#
# COMPACT_ATOMS: atom_id res chain seq x y z
N MET A 1 -7.15 26.28 -14.18
CA MET A 1 -7.93 25.12 -13.68
C MET A 1 -9.37 25.26 -14.16
N SER A 2 -9.85 24.34 -15.01
CA SER A 2 -11.11 24.47 -15.76
C SER A 2 -12.36 24.31 -14.89
N ILE A 3 -13.36 25.17 -15.15
CA ILE A 3 -14.74 25.19 -14.63
C ILE A 3 -15.47 23.82 -14.76
N SER A 4 -14.93 22.89 -15.56
CA SER A 4 -15.43 21.52 -15.66
C SER A 4 -15.24 20.68 -14.38
N ARG A 5 -14.17 20.91 -13.59
CA ARG A 5 -13.93 20.14 -12.35
C ARG A 5 -14.86 20.57 -11.22
N THR A 6 -15.18 21.86 -11.10
CA THR A 6 -16.14 22.35 -10.12
C THR A 6 -17.55 21.87 -10.43
N ARG A 7 -17.94 21.82 -11.72
CA ARG A 7 -19.23 21.25 -12.13
C ARG A 7 -19.33 19.76 -11.82
N ASN A 8 -18.28 18.97 -12.09
CA ASN A 8 -18.23 17.55 -11.69
C ASN A 8 -18.22 17.34 -10.17
N PHE A 9 -17.57 18.24 -9.42
CA PHE A 9 -17.58 18.21 -7.95
C PHE A 9 -18.98 18.47 -7.41
N PHE A 10 -19.67 19.53 -7.85
CA PHE A 10 -21.05 19.81 -7.45
C PHE A 10 -22.04 18.75 -7.94
N GLN A 11 -21.85 18.18 -9.15
CA GLN A 11 -22.72 17.14 -9.69
C GLN A 11 -22.58 15.81 -8.90
N ARG A 12 -21.36 15.39 -8.54
CA ARG A 12 -21.14 14.22 -7.65
C ARG A 12 -21.59 14.44 -6.21
N PHE A 13 -21.57 15.68 -5.73
CA PHE A 13 -21.92 16.00 -4.33
C PHE A 13 -23.41 16.28 -4.13
N CYS A 14 -24.11 16.83 -5.14
CA CYS A 14 -25.51 17.26 -5.07
C CYS A 14 -26.50 16.44 -5.92
N VAL A 15 -26.08 15.75 -7.00
CA VAL A 15 -27.01 15.27 -8.04
C VAL A 15 -27.09 13.74 -8.19
N GLU A 16 -26.13 12.97 -7.69
CA GLU A 16 -26.11 11.50 -7.90
C GLU A 16 -27.01 10.66 -6.98
N GLU A 17 -28.02 11.26 -6.33
CA GLU A 17 -29.18 10.51 -5.78
C GLU A 17 -30.44 10.63 -6.65
N TYR A 18 -30.43 11.42 -7.74
CA TYR A 18 -31.62 11.59 -8.60
C TYR A 18 -31.88 10.43 -9.58
N ASN A 19 -31.05 9.37 -9.56
CA ASN A 19 -31.26 8.14 -10.34
C ASN A 19 -31.67 6.96 -9.42
N ILE A 20 -32.34 7.24 -8.29
CA ILE A 20 -32.86 6.24 -7.34
C ILE A 20 -34.36 6.00 -7.56
N ASP A 21 -34.79 5.80 -8.81
CA ASP A 21 -36.14 5.29 -9.09
C ASP A 21 -36.13 3.89 -9.72
N THR A 22 -34.95 3.29 -9.94
CA THR A 22 -34.83 1.93 -10.52
C THR A 22 -34.01 0.93 -9.70
N ILE A 23 -33.43 1.34 -8.56
CA ILE A 23 -32.76 0.43 -7.63
C ILE A 23 -33.51 0.46 -6.29
N LYS A 24 -34.34 -0.55 -6.07
CA LYS A 24 -34.92 -0.83 -4.76
C LYS A 24 -33.81 -0.84 -3.69
N GLN A 25 -33.87 0.14 -2.79
CA GLN A 25 -33.32 0.14 -1.43
C GLN A 25 -31.94 -0.53 -1.24
N SER A 26 -30.87 0.27 -1.36
CA SER A 26 -29.70 0.08 -0.49
C SER A 26 -29.13 1.44 -0.09
N SER A 27 -29.65 1.94 1.02
CA SER A 27 -29.16 3.08 1.79
C SER A 27 -27.73 2.81 2.31
N PHE A 28 -26.71 3.11 1.50
CA PHE A 28 -25.32 2.78 1.84
C PHE A 28 -24.67 3.75 2.85
N LEU A 29 -25.36 4.82 3.27
CA LEU A 29 -24.89 5.77 4.30
C LEU A 29 -25.78 5.83 5.55
N SER A 30 -26.83 5.00 5.64
CA SER A 30 -27.64 4.85 6.86
C SER A 30 -27.11 3.77 7.81
N ALA A 31 -25.98 3.13 7.48
CA ALA A 31 -25.46 1.94 8.16
C ALA A 31 -24.40 2.22 9.25
N ASP A 32 -24.06 3.48 9.55
CA ASP A 32 -23.27 3.82 10.76
C ASP A 32 -24.09 3.67 12.06
N LEU A 33 -25.36 3.30 11.94
CA LEU A 33 -26.24 2.99 13.06
C LEU A 33 -26.03 1.53 13.47
N LEU A 34 -24.95 1.22 14.19
CA LEU A 34 -24.86 -0.04 14.93
C LEU A 34 -25.85 0.04 16.11
N PRO A 35 -26.96 -0.72 16.10
CA PRO A 35 -27.83 -0.75 17.26
C PRO A 35 -27.15 -1.50 18.41
N SER A 36 -27.49 -1.13 19.65
CA SER A 36 -27.16 -1.97 20.81
C SER A 36 -27.70 -3.39 20.60
N LEU A 37 -26.90 -4.39 20.96
CA LEU A 37 -27.27 -5.81 20.85
C LEU A 37 -28.68 -6.05 21.42
N GLY A 38 -29.61 -6.54 20.59
CA GLY A 38 -31.01 -6.82 20.99
C GLY A 38 -32.05 -5.75 20.65
N ALA A 39 -31.70 -4.59 20.07
CA ALA A 39 -32.68 -3.60 19.62
C ALA A 39 -33.33 -3.99 18.28
N ARG A 40 -34.67 -3.98 18.20
CA ARG A 40 -35.41 -4.29 16.97
C ARG A 40 -35.34 -3.13 15.97
N ILE A 41 -34.68 -3.36 14.84
CA ILE A 41 -34.62 -2.45 13.69
C ILE A 41 -35.94 -2.55 12.90
N ASN A 42 -37.03 -1.97 13.41
CA ASN A 42 -38.31 -1.92 12.68
C ASN A 42 -38.89 -0.51 12.58
N GLN A 43 -38.03 0.52 12.60
CA GLN A 43 -38.45 1.87 12.28
C GLN A 43 -37.46 2.49 11.32
N SER A 44 -37.89 2.72 10.07
CA SER A 44 -37.43 3.89 9.34
C SER A 44 -37.61 5.07 10.30
N THR A 45 -36.53 5.68 10.76
CA THR A 45 -36.58 6.76 11.75
C THR A 45 -37.32 7.94 11.13
N LYS A 46 -38.65 7.95 11.29
CA LYS A 46 -39.52 9.02 10.83
C LYS A 46 -39.27 10.19 11.76
N LEU A 47 -38.34 11.05 11.35
CA LEU A 47 -38.03 12.30 12.02
C LEU A 47 -39.32 13.06 12.32
N ARG A 48 -39.36 13.75 13.46
CA ARG A 48 -40.46 14.67 13.75
C ARG A 48 -40.57 15.71 12.64
N LYS A 49 -41.80 16.09 12.28
CA LYS A 49 -42.12 16.97 11.13
C LYS A 49 -41.31 18.26 11.03
N HIS A 50 -40.82 18.79 12.15
CA HIS A 50 -40.10 20.08 12.22
C HIS A 50 -38.57 19.93 12.38
N ILE A 51 -38.02 18.73 12.22
CA ILE A 51 -36.57 18.47 12.35
C ILE A 51 -36.01 18.03 11.01
N ILE A 52 -34.97 18.73 10.56
CA ILE A 52 -34.26 18.49 9.32
C ILE A 52 -33.19 17.43 9.57
N SER A 53 -33.16 16.41 8.71
CA SER A 53 -32.07 15.43 8.71
C SER A 53 -30.78 16.08 8.21
N PRO A 54 -29.63 15.87 8.89
CA PRO A 54 -28.33 16.37 8.42
C PRO A 54 -27.90 15.76 7.08
N PHE A 55 -28.54 14.66 6.65
CA PHE A 55 -28.26 13.98 5.39
C PHE A 55 -29.14 14.46 4.23
N ASN A 56 -30.09 15.38 4.46
CA ASN A 56 -30.98 15.86 3.41
C ASN A 56 -30.19 16.62 2.32
N PRO A 57 -30.41 16.34 1.03
CA PRO A 57 -29.70 17.02 -0.06
C PRO A 57 -29.84 18.54 -0.02
N ARG A 58 -31.00 19.07 0.42
CA ARG A 58 -31.22 20.52 0.56
C ARG A 58 -30.33 21.13 1.64
N TYR A 59 -30.20 20.45 2.78
CA TYR A 59 -29.36 20.91 3.88
C TYR A 59 -27.87 20.80 3.50
N ARG A 60 -27.46 19.73 2.82
CA ARG A 60 -26.09 19.58 2.31
C ARG A 60 -25.74 20.67 1.29
N ALA A 61 -26.66 21.02 0.38
CA ALA A 61 -26.48 22.13 -0.55
C ALA A 61 -26.37 23.48 0.18
N TRP A 62 -27.18 23.69 1.22
CA TRP A 62 -27.08 24.86 2.11
C TRP A 62 -25.73 24.95 2.82
N GLU A 63 -25.23 23.85 3.39
CA GLU A 63 -23.89 23.81 4.01
C GLU A 63 -22.79 24.16 3.00
N MET A 64 -22.88 23.65 1.77
CA MET A 64 -21.91 23.96 0.72
C MET A 64 -21.97 25.43 0.29
N TRP A 65 -23.16 26.01 0.23
CA TRP A 65 -23.32 27.45 -0.02
C TRP A 65 -22.72 28.29 1.10
N LEU A 66 -22.93 27.91 2.37
CA LEU A 66 -22.31 28.60 3.50
C LEU A 66 -20.79 28.50 3.47
N VAL A 67 -20.22 27.35 3.10
CA VAL A 67 -18.77 27.21 2.94
C VAL A 67 -18.22 28.20 1.92
N PHE A 68 -18.91 28.39 0.80
CA PHE A 68 -18.53 29.40 -0.20
C PHE A 68 -18.54 30.83 0.40
N LEU A 69 -19.59 31.18 1.15
CA LEU A 69 -19.67 32.46 1.85
C LEU A 69 -18.59 32.63 2.93
N VAL A 70 -18.18 31.55 3.61
CA VAL A 70 -17.07 31.57 4.57
C VAL A 70 -15.74 31.86 3.88
N ILE A 71 -15.47 31.25 2.73
CA ILE A 71 -14.23 31.50 1.96
C ILE A 71 -14.18 32.96 1.53
N TYR A 72 -15.28 33.50 1.01
CA TYR A 72 -15.40 34.92 0.67
C TYR A 72 -15.13 35.80 1.89
N SER A 73 -15.83 35.56 3.01
CA SER A 73 -15.70 36.35 4.23
C SER A 73 -14.29 36.29 4.82
N ALA A 74 -13.63 35.14 4.77
CA ALA A 74 -12.27 34.96 5.27
C ALA A 74 -11.24 35.71 4.42
N TRP A 75 -11.44 35.79 3.11
CA TRP A 75 -10.55 36.54 2.22
C TRP A 75 -10.73 38.06 2.36
N ILE A 76 -11.98 38.53 2.39
CA ILE A 76 -12.29 39.96 2.47
C ILE A 76 -11.96 40.56 3.84
N CYS A 77 -12.09 39.79 4.94
CA CYS A 77 -11.89 40.33 6.29
C CYS A 77 -10.49 40.96 6.52
N PRO A 78 -9.35 40.29 6.24
CA PRO A 78 -8.03 40.93 6.34
C PRO A 78 -7.82 42.05 5.33
N PHE A 79 -8.38 41.90 4.13
CA PHE A 79 -8.22 42.87 3.05
C PHE A 79 -8.90 44.21 3.36
N GLN A 80 -10.17 44.16 3.81
CA GLN A 80 -10.92 45.34 4.23
C GLN A 80 -10.31 45.98 5.48
N PHE A 81 -9.76 45.17 6.39
CA PHE A 81 -9.13 45.69 7.60
C PHE A 81 -7.88 46.54 7.31
N ALA A 82 -7.13 46.19 6.25
CA ALA A 82 -5.86 46.82 5.92
C ALA A 82 -5.94 47.89 4.83
N PHE A 83 -6.68 47.67 3.75
CA PHE A 83 -6.58 48.48 2.52
C PHE A 83 -7.72 49.47 2.31
N ILE A 84 -8.94 49.17 2.81
CA ILE A 84 -10.15 49.93 2.47
C ILE A 84 -10.66 50.68 3.70
N THR A 85 -10.96 51.97 3.53
CA THR A 85 -11.67 52.78 4.53
C THR A 85 -13.16 52.45 4.52
N TYR A 86 -13.78 52.43 5.70
CA TYR A 86 -15.16 51.99 5.86
C TYR A 86 -16.15 53.08 5.40
N GLU A 87 -16.32 53.22 4.09
CA GLU A 87 -17.36 54.07 3.48
C GLU A 87 -18.58 53.24 3.05
N LYS A 88 -19.69 53.91 2.73
CA LYS A 88 -20.95 53.27 2.30
C LYS A 88 -20.82 52.77 0.85
N ASP A 89 -20.02 51.74 0.68
CA ASP A 89 -19.70 51.13 -0.61
C ASP A 89 -20.53 49.88 -0.90
N ALA A 90 -20.48 49.39 -2.14
CA ALA A 90 -21.10 48.13 -2.55
C ALA A 90 -20.65 46.93 -1.68
N ILE A 91 -19.41 46.94 -1.17
CA ILE A 91 -18.85 45.89 -0.30
C ILE A 91 -19.59 45.84 1.05
N PHE A 92 -20.00 46.99 1.60
CA PHE A 92 -20.79 47.06 2.83
C PHE A 92 -22.15 46.37 2.68
N ILE A 93 -22.81 46.52 1.52
CA ILE A 93 -24.09 45.85 1.23
C ILE A 93 -23.89 44.33 1.17
N ILE A 94 -22.86 43.88 0.46
CA ILE A 94 -22.54 42.45 0.32
C ILE A 94 -22.23 41.83 1.69
N ASP A 95 -21.43 42.51 2.52
CA ASP A 95 -21.12 42.06 3.88
C ASP A 95 -22.37 41.88 4.75
N ASN A 96 -23.33 42.80 4.66
CA ASN A 96 -24.58 42.70 5.40
C ASN A 96 -25.45 41.55 4.91
N ILE A 97 -25.50 41.32 3.59
CA ILE A 97 -26.18 40.15 3.00
C ILE A 97 -25.55 38.86 3.53
N VAL A 98 -24.22 38.76 3.52
CA VAL A 98 -23.48 37.60 4.04
C VAL A 98 -23.76 37.37 5.52
N ASN A 99 -23.77 38.43 6.35
CA ASN A 99 -24.13 38.32 7.77
C ASN A 99 -25.57 37.82 7.96
N GLY A 100 -26.51 38.24 7.08
CA GLY A 100 -27.88 37.73 7.06
C GLY A 100 -27.97 36.23 6.84
N PHE A 101 -27.21 35.67 5.89
CA PHE A 101 -27.15 34.21 5.66
C PHE A 101 -26.66 33.45 6.90
N PHE A 102 -25.65 33.95 7.61
CA PHE A 102 -25.17 33.32 8.85
C PHE A 102 -26.17 33.45 10.00
N ALA A 103 -26.92 34.56 10.08
CA ALA A 103 -27.99 34.71 11.07
C ALA A 103 -29.12 33.70 10.83
N ILE A 104 -29.51 33.48 9.56
CA ILE A 104 -30.47 32.44 9.19
C ILE A 104 -29.95 31.06 9.59
N ASP A 105 -28.66 30.79 9.39
CA ASP A 105 -28.08 29.50 9.75
C ASP A 105 -28.07 29.23 11.27
N ILE A 106 -27.82 30.25 12.10
CA ILE A 106 -27.93 30.11 13.56
C ILE A 106 -29.34 29.63 13.93
N VAL A 107 -30.38 30.19 13.33
CA VAL A 107 -31.76 29.74 13.57
C VAL A 107 -31.98 28.33 13.02
N LEU A 108 -31.47 28.04 11.83
CA LEU A 108 -31.66 26.76 11.15
C LEU A 108 -31.00 25.59 11.90
N THR A 109 -29.83 25.80 12.52
CA THR A 109 -29.10 24.76 13.28
C THR A 109 -29.87 24.23 14.50
N PHE A 110 -30.79 24.99 15.09
CA PHE A 110 -31.70 24.49 16.15
C PHE A 110 -32.69 23.44 15.65
N PHE A 111 -32.94 23.38 14.34
CA PHE A 111 -33.84 22.42 13.70
C PHE A 111 -33.12 21.22 13.08
N VAL A 112 -31.79 21.11 13.20
CA VAL A 112 -31.00 20.04 12.60
C VAL A 112 -30.74 18.93 13.61
N ALA A 113 -31.10 17.69 13.25
CA ALA A 113 -30.77 16.52 14.05
C ALA A 113 -29.25 16.25 14.04
N TYR A 114 -28.73 15.64 15.11
CA TYR A 114 -27.31 15.29 15.21
C TYR A 114 -27.13 13.79 15.46
N LEU A 115 -25.94 13.27 15.14
CA LEU A 115 -25.51 11.93 15.54
C LEU A 115 -24.88 11.98 16.94
N ASP A 116 -25.38 11.11 17.82
CA ASP A 116 -24.83 10.93 19.17
C ASP A 116 -23.58 10.05 19.13
N SER A 117 -22.56 10.38 19.92
CA SER A 117 -21.26 9.69 19.87
C SER A 117 -21.28 8.29 20.53
N HIS A 118 -22.21 8.04 21.44
CA HIS A 118 -22.30 6.77 22.17
C HIS A 118 -23.27 5.80 21.50
N SER A 119 -24.47 6.28 21.17
CA SER A 119 -25.49 5.44 20.55
C SER A 119 -25.35 5.35 19.03
N TYR A 120 -24.60 6.25 18.40
CA TYR A 120 -24.57 6.46 16.94
C TYR A 120 -25.95 6.72 16.33
N LEU A 121 -27.00 6.84 17.15
CA LEU A 121 -28.38 7.09 16.74
C LEU A 121 -28.59 8.57 16.45
N LEU A 122 -29.48 8.84 15.50
CA LEU A 122 -29.89 10.19 15.15
C LEU A 122 -30.81 10.75 16.24
N VAL A 123 -30.38 11.80 16.93
CA VAL A 123 -31.16 12.44 18.00
C VAL A 123 -32.02 13.56 17.40
N ASP A 124 -33.34 13.41 17.54
CA ASP A 124 -34.37 14.31 16.99
C ASP A 124 -35.01 15.24 18.05
N ASN A 125 -34.61 15.12 19.32
CA ASN A 125 -35.22 15.85 20.42
C ASN A 125 -34.77 17.33 20.44
N PRO A 126 -35.66 18.32 20.18
CA PRO A 126 -35.26 19.73 20.04
C PRO A 126 -34.63 20.31 21.32
N LYS A 127 -35.05 19.85 22.51
CA LYS A 127 -34.45 20.27 23.78
C LYS A 127 -32.98 19.83 23.87
N LYS A 128 -32.65 18.59 23.48
CA LYS A 128 -31.28 18.07 23.49
C LYS A 128 -30.43 18.77 22.42
N ILE A 129 -31.00 19.03 21.25
CA ILE A 129 -30.36 19.79 20.16
C ILE A 129 -30.00 21.20 20.64
N ALA A 130 -30.95 21.92 21.23
CA ALA A 130 -30.74 23.28 21.75
C ALA A 130 -29.69 23.31 22.86
N ILE A 131 -29.75 22.42 23.86
CA ILE A 131 -28.76 22.36 24.95
C ILE A 131 -27.36 22.10 24.39
N ARG A 132 -27.23 21.15 23.45
CA ARG A 132 -25.94 20.86 22.81
C ARG A 132 -25.41 22.06 22.05
N TYR A 133 -26.24 22.75 21.27
CA TYR A 133 -25.77 23.90 20.48
C TYR A 133 -25.43 25.11 21.35
N LEU A 134 -26.26 25.42 22.36
CA LEU A 134 -26.06 26.51 23.31
C LEU A 134 -24.79 26.33 24.15
N SER A 135 -24.44 25.10 24.53
CA SER A 135 -23.25 24.82 25.34
C SER A 135 -21.94 24.78 24.54
N THR A 136 -22.01 24.53 23.23
CA THR A 136 -20.80 24.29 22.41
C THR A 136 -20.42 25.49 21.55
N TRP A 137 -21.30 25.94 20.67
CA TRP A 137 -20.91 26.81 19.55
C TRP A 137 -21.68 28.13 19.47
N PHE A 138 -22.86 28.19 20.10
CA PHE A 138 -23.77 29.33 19.99
C PHE A 138 -23.13 30.68 20.33
N ALA A 139 -22.43 30.78 21.47
CA ALA A 139 -21.84 32.04 21.92
C ALA A 139 -20.86 32.61 20.86
N PHE A 140 -19.98 31.76 20.32
CA PHE A 140 -19.01 32.19 19.31
C PHE A 140 -19.67 32.46 17.95
N ASP A 141 -20.66 31.66 17.55
CA ASP A 141 -21.38 31.87 16.28
C ASP A 141 -22.15 33.21 16.31
N VAL A 142 -22.81 33.54 17.43
CA VAL A 142 -23.50 34.83 17.63
C VAL A 142 -22.51 35.99 17.63
N CYS A 143 -21.42 35.92 18.41
CA CYS A 143 -20.39 36.95 18.43
C CYS A 143 -19.76 37.17 17.05
N SER A 144 -19.57 36.10 16.26
CA SER A 144 -19.04 36.23 14.90
C SER A 144 -20.04 36.80 13.89
N THR A 145 -21.34 36.72 14.17
CA THR A 145 -22.43 37.14 13.27
C THR A 145 -22.91 38.56 13.56
N ALA A 146 -22.73 39.03 14.80
CA ALA A 146 -23.12 40.37 15.22
C ALA A 146 -22.44 41.48 14.37
N PRO A 147 -23.23 42.38 13.74
CA PRO A 147 -22.69 43.42 12.87
C PRO A 147 -22.18 44.62 13.68
N PHE A 148 -21.02 44.46 14.35
CA PHE A 148 -20.45 45.53 15.20
C PHE A 148 -20.11 46.83 14.45
N GLN A 149 -19.65 46.75 13.20
CA GLN A 149 -19.29 47.94 12.41
C GLN A 149 -20.52 48.71 11.90
N PRO A 150 -21.56 48.06 11.31
CA PRO A 150 -22.81 48.76 10.99
C PRO A 150 -23.51 49.37 12.21
N LEU A 151 -23.47 48.69 13.36
CA LEU A 151 -24.03 49.20 14.60
C LEU A 151 -23.27 50.45 15.08
N SER A 152 -21.94 50.45 15.04
CA SER A 152 -21.13 51.61 15.40
C SER A 152 -21.42 52.84 14.51
N LEU A 153 -21.60 52.62 13.20
CA LEU A 153 -21.98 53.67 12.24
C LEU A 153 -23.37 54.25 12.51
N LEU A 154 -24.31 53.43 13.00
CA LEU A 154 -25.70 53.84 13.27
C LEU A 154 -25.85 54.59 14.61
N PHE A 155 -24.99 54.28 15.59
CA PHE A 155 -25.01 54.88 16.94
C PHE A 155 -24.06 56.10 17.10
N ASN A 156 -23.49 56.64 16.01
CA ASN A 156 -22.62 57.83 16.00
C ASN A 156 -21.53 57.82 17.11
N TYR A 157 -20.83 56.69 17.25
CA TYR A 157 -19.76 56.56 18.24
C TYR A 157 -18.45 57.19 17.74
N ASN A 158 -18.04 58.32 18.33
CA ASN A 158 -16.73 58.97 18.12
C ASN A 158 -15.56 58.23 18.83
N GLY A 159 -15.75 56.98 19.24
CA GLY A 159 -14.74 56.15 19.91
C GLY A 159 -13.75 55.50 18.94
N SER A 160 -12.68 54.88 19.47
CA SER A 160 -11.56 54.35 18.67
C SER A 160 -11.99 53.38 17.57
N GLU A 161 -11.99 53.87 16.33
CA GLU A 161 -12.32 53.14 15.11
C GLU A 161 -11.59 51.78 15.00
N LEU A 162 -10.38 51.71 15.56
CA LEU A 162 -9.55 50.50 15.60
C LEU A 162 -10.16 49.36 16.43
N GLY A 163 -10.81 49.65 17.55
CA GLY A 163 -11.40 48.64 18.43
C GLY A 163 -12.57 47.92 17.76
N PHE A 164 -13.47 48.67 17.12
CA PHE A 164 -14.58 48.12 16.35
C PHE A 164 -14.11 47.34 15.11
N ARG A 165 -13.00 47.76 14.48
CA ARG A 165 -12.37 47.00 13.39
C ARG A 165 -11.77 45.67 13.88
N ILE A 166 -11.15 45.63 15.06
CA ILE A 166 -10.66 44.37 15.66
C ILE A 166 -11.83 43.43 15.98
N LEU A 167 -12.97 43.94 16.48
CA LEU A 167 -14.17 43.10 16.69
C LEU A 167 -14.69 42.47 15.40
N SER A 168 -14.45 43.09 14.24
CA SER A 168 -14.83 42.51 12.95
C SER A 168 -14.00 41.27 12.58
N MET A 169 -12.79 41.09 13.15
CA MET A 169 -11.98 39.88 12.97
C MET A 169 -12.60 38.63 13.61
N LEU A 170 -13.58 38.78 14.51
CA LEU A 170 -14.36 37.65 15.04
C LEU A 170 -15.09 36.89 13.92
N ARG A 171 -15.30 37.52 12.75
CA ARG A 171 -15.81 36.84 11.54
C ARG A 171 -14.95 35.66 11.11
N LEU A 172 -13.64 35.66 11.40
CA LEU A 172 -12.75 34.54 11.08
C LEU A 172 -13.10 33.25 11.84
N TRP A 173 -13.85 33.32 12.94
CA TRP A 173 -14.40 32.15 13.62
C TRP A 173 -15.21 31.23 12.69
N ARG A 174 -15.85 31.82 11.67
CA ARG A 174 -16.65 31.09 10.69
C ARG A 174 -15.84 30.06 9.87
N LEU A 175 -14.50 30.20 9.80
CA LEU A 175 -13.59 29.25 9.14
C LEU A 175 -13.65 27.83 9.71
N ARG A 176 -14.17 27.65 10.94
CA ARG A 176 -14.44 26.33 11.53
C ARG A 176 -15.24 25.43 10.60
N ARG A 177 -16.18 25.99 9.82
CA ARG A 177 -17.01 25.24 8.86
C ARG A 177 -16.17 24.62 7.74
N VAL A 178 -15.17 25.34 7.24
CA VAL A 178 -14.23 24.83 6.23
C VAL A 178 -13.38 23.71 6.81
N SER A 179 -12.92 23.84 8.06
CA SER A 179 -12.18 22.78 8.76
C SER A 179 -13.03 21.51 8.94
N SER A 180 -14.30 21.66 9.33
CA SER A 180 -15.25 20.54 9.42
C SER A 180 -15.50 19.88 8.07
N LEU A 181 -15.59 20.66 6.98
CA LEU A 181 -15.71 20.12 5.63
C LEU A 181 -14.50 19.26 5.27
N PHE A 182 -13.27 19.75 5.48
CA PHE A 182 -12.07 18.94 5.21
C PHE A 182 -12.03 17.66 6.03
N ALA A 183 -12.40 17.70 7.31
CA ALA A 183 -12.48 16.51 8.15
C ALA A 183 -13.51 15.48 7.65
N ARG A 184 -14.60 15.93 7.01
CA ARG A 184 -15.60 15.05 6.37
C ARG A 184 -15.09 14.50 5.04
N LEU A 185 -14.49 15.36 4.20
CA LEU A 185 -13.97 14.97 2.88
C LEU A 185 -12.79 13.99 2.98
N GLU A 186 -11.96 14.10 4.03
CA GLU A 186 -10.87 13.16 4.29
C GLU A 186 -11.38 11.75 4.64
N LYS A 187 -12.61 11.63 5.17
CA LYS A 187 -13.25 10.35 5.54
C LYS A 187 -14.17 9.79 4.46
N ASP A 188 -14.58 10.59 3.47
CA ASP A 188 -15.46 10.17 2.40
C ASP A 188 -14.67 9.37 1.35
N ILE A 189 -14.99 8.08 1.22
CA ILE A 189 -14.34 7.12 0.32
C ILE A 189 -14.40 7.53 -1.16
N ARG A 190 -15.33 8.41 -1.54
CA ARG A 190 -15.50 8.86 -2.93
C ARG A 190 -14.43 9.86 -3.36
N PHE A 191 -13.73 10.46 -2.40
CA PHE A 191 -12.69 11.44 -2.65
C PHE A 191 -11.30 10.85 -2.47
N ASN A 192 -10.37 11.28 -3.33
CA ASN A 192 -8.99 10.88 -3.19
C ASN A 192 -8.35 11.64 -2.01
N TYR A 193 -7.98 10.87 -0.99
CA TYR A 193 -7.32 11.35 0.23
C TYR A 193 -6.13 12.28 -0.03
N PHE A 194 -5.26 11.92 -0.99
CA PHE A 194 -4.05 12.68 -1.33
C PHE A 194 -4.39 14.11 -1.75
N TRP A 195 -5.35 14.25 -2.66
CA TRP A 195 -5.74 15.56 -3.20
C TRP A 195 -6.39 16.44 -2.15
N ILE A 196 -7.26 15.88 -1.30
CA ILE A 196 -7.92 16.62 -0.23
C ILE A 196 -6.89 17.17 0.77
N ARG A 197 -5.94 16.34 1.21
CA ARG A 197 -4.90 16.76 2.16
C ARG A 197 -3.99 17.84 1.57
N CYS A 198 -3.55 17.70 0.31
CA CYS A 198 -2.77 18.75 -0.37
C CYS A 198 -3.55 20.06 -0.52
N THR A 199 -4.83 20.00 -0.89
CA THR A 199 -5.68 21.19 -1.03
C THR A 199 -5.81 21.95 0.29
N LYS A 200 -5.99 21.21 1.40
CA LYS A 200 -6.04 21.78 2.75
C LYS A 200 -4.76 22.51 3.12
N LEU A 201 -3.60 21.90 2.87
CA LEU A 201 -2.29 22.49 3.16
C LEU A 201 -2.05 23.77 2.35
N ILE A 202 -2.33 23.73 1.04
CA ILE A 202 -2.21 24.90 0.17
C ILE A 202 -3.14 26.04 0.63
N SER A 203 -4.39 25.71 1.00
CA SER A 203 -5.36 26.69 1.47
C SER A 203 -4.90 27.40 2.75
N VAL A 204 -4.33 26.66 3.70
CA VAL A 204 -3.76 27.22 4.94
C VAL A 204 -2.57 28.13 4.64
N THR A 205 -1.65 27.71 3.76
CA THR A 205 -0.49 28.52 3.38
C THR A 205 -0.90 29.82 2.67
N LEU A 206 -1.81 29.75 1.70
CA LEU A 206 -2.31 30.94 1.00
C LEU A 206 -3.01 31.92 1.95
N PHE A 207 -3.82 31.40 2.88
CA PHE A 207 -4.49 32.23 3.87
C PHE A 207 -3.49 32.91 4.84
N ALA A 208 -2.43 32.20 5.24
CA ALA A 208 -1.37 32.76 6.07
C ALA A 208 -0.62 33.91 5.37
N VAL A 209 -0.22 33.71 4.11
CA VAL A 209 0.43 34.74 3.28
C VAL A 209 -0.48 35.96 3.12
N HIS A 210 -1.76 35.74 2.80
CA HIS A 210 -2.73 36.82 2.64
C HIS A 210 -2.92 37.64 3.93
N CYS A 211 -3.13 36.97 5.06
CA CYS A 211 -3.30 37.64 6.34
C CYS A 211 -2.06 38.43 6.74
N ALA A 212 -0.88 37.80 6.71
CA ALA A 212 0.37 38.45 7.12
C ALA A 212 0.72 39.65 6.25
N GLY A 213 0.54 39.56 4.92
CA GLY A 213 0.71 40.69 4.01
C GLY A 213 -0.24 41.85 4.33
N CYS A 214 -1.53 41.58 4.59
CA CYS A 214 -2.49 42.61 4.98
C CYS A 214 -2.14 43.25 6.33
N PHE A 215 -1.78 42.45 7.34
CA PHE A 215 -1.37 42.98 8.65
C PHE A 215 -0.12 43.84 8.57
N ASN A 216 0.90 43.43 7.81
CA ASN A 216 2.12 44.21 7.68
C ASN A 216 1.91 45.53 6.91
N TYR A 217 1.06 45.51 5.87
CA TYR A 217 0.65 46.74 5.19
C TYR A 217 -0.08 47.70 6.14
N LEU A 218 -0.98 47.18 7.00
CA LEU A 218 -1.67 48.01 8.00
C LEU A 218 -0.69 48.65 8.99
N ILE A 219 0.32 47.92 9.45
CA ILE A 219 1.33 48.45 10.37
C ILE A 219 2.08 49.61 9.72
N ALA A 220 2.46 49.47 8.44
CA ALA A 220 3.13 50.52 7.68
C ALA A 220 2.24 51.75 7.43
N ASP A 221 0.97 51.55 7.04
CA ASP A 221 0.07 52.67 6.74
C ASP A 221 -0.25 53.51 7.99
N ARG A 222 -0.37 52.86 9.15
CA ARG A 222 -0.66 53.50 10.44
C ARG A 222 0.56 54.12 11.13
N TYR A 223 1.76 53.93 10.59
CA TYR A 223 2.97 54.50 11.17
C TYR A 223 3.09 56.00 10.85
N PRO A 224 3.43 56.88 11.81
CA PRO A 224 3.44 58.33 11.59
C PRO A 224 4.40 58.82 10.50
N ASN A 225 5.53 58.12 10.30
CA ASN A 225 6.57 58.50 9.34
C ASN A 225 6.61 57.51 8.18
N PRO A 226 6.00 57.80 7.02
CA PRO A 226 5.86 56.83 5.92
C PRO A 226 7.20 56.30 5.40
N ARG A 227 8.24 57.16 5.37
CA ARG A 227 9.57 56.79 4.87
C ARG A 227 10.34 55.78 5.73
N LYS A 228 9.96 55.60 7.00
CA LYS A 228 10.58 54.65 7.94
C LYS A 228 9.72 53.40 8.12
N THR A 229 9.33 52.81 6.99
CA THR A 229 8.52 51.58 6.92
C THR A 229 9.10 50.69 5.83
N TRP A 230 8.86 49.39 5.90
CA TRP A 230 9.36 48.41 4.93
C TRP A 230 9.03 48.74 3.46
N ILE A 231 7.86 49.34 3.20
CA ILE A 231 7.43 49.74 1.85
C ILE A 231 7.84 51.17 1.51
N GLY A 232 7.75 52.09 2.47
CA GLY A 232 7.98 53.52 2.24
C GLY A 232 9.44 53.92 2.12
N ALA A 233 10.38 53.07 2.56
CA ALA A 233 11.81 53.23 2.32
C ALA A 233 12.15 53.08 0.82
N VAL A 234 11.46 52.17 0.12
CA VAL A 234 11.65 51.90 -1.32
C VAL A 234 10.73 52.75 -2.18
N TYR A 235 9.47 52.91 -1.75
CA TYR A 235 8.43 53.65 -2.47
C TYR A 235 7.89 54.79 -1.58
N PRO A 236 8.48 55.99 -1.64
CA PRO A 236 8.11 57.11 -0.76
C PRO A 236 6.62 57.48 -0.83
N ASP A 237 6.01 57.42 -2.02
CA ASP A 237 4.62 57.81 -2.28
C ASP A 237 3.69 56.60 -2.45
N PHE A 238 3.96 55.50 -1.73
CA PHE A 238 3.19 54.25 -1.87
C PHE A 238 1.68 54.39 -1.58
N LYS A 239 1.27 55.41 -0.80
CA LYS A 239 -0.14 55.63 -0.44
C LYS A 239 -1.00 56.10 -1.62
N GLU A 240 -0.40 56.81 -2.57
CA GLU A 240 -1.07 57.30 -3.79
C GLU A 240 -1.14 56.23 -4.88
N ALA A 241 -0.36 55.16 -4.75
CA ALA A 241 -0.37 54.05 -5.70
C ALA A 241 -1.71 53.29 -5.70
N SER A 242 -1.97 52.62 -6.83
CA SER A 242 -3.17 51.78 -6.98
C SER A 242 -3.25 50.70 -5.89
N LEU A 243 -4.46 50.32 -5.50
CA LEU A 243 -4.70 49.23 -4.54
C LEU A 243 -4.03 47.92 -4.98
N TRP A 244 -4.04 47.65 -6.29
CA TRP A 244 -3.40 46.46 -6.86
C TRP A 244 -1.90 46.44 -6.60
N THR A 245 -1.20 47.55 -6.86
CA THR A 245 0.23 47.67 -6.62
C THR A 245 0.55 47.44 -5.14
N ARG A 246 -0.16 48.12 -4.24
CA ARG A 246 0.07 47.99 -2.79
C ARG A 246 -0.18 46.56 -2.30
N TYR A 247 -1.26 45.92 -2.75
CA TYR A 247 -1.62 44.56 -2.36
C TYR A 247 -0.62 43.53 -2.89
N VAL A 248 -0.22 43.63 -4.16
CA VAL A 248 0.79 42.73 -4.76
C VAL A 248 2.13 42.87 -4.06
N THR A 249 2.58 44.10 -3.75
CA THR A 249 3.83 44.34 -3.01
C THR A 249 3.77 43.75 -1.59
N ALA A 250 2.63 43.87 -0.90
CA ALA A 250 2.43 43.27 0.43
C ALA A 250 2.41 41.74 0.41
N LEU A 251 1.77 41.13 -0.60
CA LEU A 251 1.80 39.68 -0.79
C LEU A 251 3.21 39.19 -1.16
N TYR A 252 3.93 39.93 -2.00
CA TYR A 252 5.30 39.63 -2.38
C TYR A 252 6.23 39.62 -1.16
N TRP A 253 6.15 40.64 -0.30
CA TRP A 253 6.89 40.65 0.97
C TRP A 253 6.54 39.44 1.86
N SER A 254 5.25 39.11 1.99
CA SER A 254 4.80 38.03 2.86
C SER A 254 5.24 36.66 2.35
N ILE A 255 5.13 36.40 1.04
CA ILE A 255 5.53 35.11 0.47
C ILE A 255 7.03 34.91 0.50
N THR A 256 7.86 35.93 0.22
CA THR A 256 9.33 35.82 0.26
C THR A 256 9.87 35.55 1.66
N THR A 257 9.18 36.09 2.69
CA THR A 257 9.48 35.81 4.10
C THR A 257 8.99 34.42 4.51
N LEU A 258 7.79 34.01 4.08
CA LEU A 258 7.21 32.71 4.41
C LEU A 258 7.99 31.54 3.77
N THR A 259 8.44 31.69 2.52
CA THR A 259 9.29 30.70 1.85
C THR A 259 10.76 30.81 2.23
N THR A 260 11.10 31.66 3.20
CA THR A 260 12.47 31.85 3.71
C THR A 260 13.48 32.22 2.63
N THR A 261 13.03 32.91 1.57
CA THR A 261 13.90 33.35 0.46
C THR A 261 14.64 34.63 0.84
N GLY A 262 13.92 35.62 1.37
CA GLY A 262 14.49 36.83 1.98
C GLY A 262 15.49 37.59 1.10
N TYR A 263 15.04 38.16 -0.03
CA TYR A 263 15.92 38.95 -0.92
C TYR A 263 16.56 40.17 -0.23
N GLY A 264 15.89 40.74 0.77
CA GLY A 264 16.36 41.91 1.54
C GLY A 264 15.94 43.26 0.95
N ASP A 265 15.23 43.26 -0.17
CA ASP A 265 14.64 44.42 -0.82
C ASP A 265 13.56 45.11 0.03
N LEU A 266 12.79 44.32 0.77
CA LEU A 266 11.73 44.78 1.66
C LEU A 266 11.98 44.23 3.07
N HIS A 267 12.47 45.07 3.98
CA HIS A 267 12.79 44.71 5.36
C HIS A 267 12.25 45.75 6.36
N ALA A 268 12.02 45.31 7.60
CA ALA A 268 11.51 46.20 8.65
C ALA A 268 12.53 47.29 9.02
N GLU A 269 12.07 48.53 8.99
CA GLU A 269 12.87 49.72 9.37
C GLU A 269 12.48 50.26 10.76
N ASN A 270 11.25 49.98 11.19
CA ASN A 270 10.74 50.46 12.47
C ASN A 270 10.66 49.33 13.52
N PRO A 271 10.78 49.65 14.82
CA PRO A 271 10.75 48.62 15.87
C PRO A 271 9.44 47.82 15.95
N ARG A 272 8.33 48.37 15.44
CA ARG A 272 7.01 47.71 15.47
C ARG A 272 6.92 46.61 14.41
N GLU A 273 7.39 46.90 13.20
CA GLU A 273 7.56 45.94 12.10
C GLU A 273 8.58 44.88 12.49
N MET A 274 9.73 45.27 13.07
CA MET A 274 10.73 44.30 13.55
C MET A 274 10.13 43.30 14.54
N LEU A 275 9.30 43.77 15.48
CA LEU A 275 8.61 42.90 16.44
C LEU A 275 7.60 41.96 15.75
N PHE A 276 6.83 42.48 14.79
CA PHE A 276 5.90 41.68 14.00
C PHE A 276 6.63 40.59 13.19
N ASP A 277 7.74 40.95 12.56
CA ASP A 277 8.57 40.04 11.76
C ASP A 277 9.15 38.91 12.61
N ILE A 278 9.58 39.19 13.86
CA ILE A 278 10.04 38.15 14.79
C ILE A 278 8.93 37.10 15.00
N PHE A 279 7.70 37.53 15.31
CA PHE A 279 6.59 36.59 15.52
C PHE A 279 6.21 35.86 14.22
N PHE A 280 6.22 36.56 13.09
CA PHE A 280 5.88 35.96 11.80
C PHE A 280 6.92 34.94 11.35
N MET A 281 8.22 35.22 11.51
CA MET A 281 9.29 34.26 11.23
C MET A 281 9.21 33.02 12.12
N LEU A 282 8.90 33.17 13.42
CA LEU A 282 8.66 32.02 14.31
C LEU A 282 7.46 31.17 13.87
N PHE A 283 6.38 31.82 13.44
CA PHE A 283 5.23 31.13 12.85
C PHE A 283 5.59 30.39 11.55
N ASN A 284 6.37 31.02 10.66
CA ASN A 284 6.80 30.44 9.39
C ASN A 284 7.67 29.21 9.58
N LEU A 285 8.53 29.20 10.61
CA LEU A 285 9.31 28.02 10.99
C LEU A 285 8.40 26.84 11.34
N GLY A 286 7.38 27.06 12.17
CA GLY A 286 6.40 26.04 12.55
C GLY A 286 5.55 25.57 11.37
N LEU A 287 5.06 26.49 10.54
CA LEU A 287 4.24 26.17 9.37
C LEU A 287 5.02 25.36 8.32
N THR A 288 6.28 25.72 8.07
CA THR A 288 7.14 25.02 7.12
C THR A 288 7.45 23.60 7.61
N ALA A 289 7.76 23.43 8.90
CA ALA A 289 7.96 22.11 9.51
C ALA A 289 6.69 21.24 9.40
N TYR A 290 5.51 21.82 9.65
CA TYR A 290 4.23 21.13 9.49
C TYR A 290 3.97 20.71 8.05
N LEU A 291 4.25 21.59 7.07
CA LEU A 291 4.07 21.28 5.65
C LEU A 291 4.98 20.13 5.22
N ILE A 292 6.28 20.18 5.59
CA ILE A 292 7.24 19.12 5.29
C ILE A 292 6.79 17.80 5.92
N GLY A 293 6.40 17.78 7.19
CA GLY A 293 5.96 16.55 7.88
C GLY A 293 4.75 15.90 7.20
N ASN A 294 3.77 16.70 6.77
CA ASN A 294 2.61 16.19 6.05
C ASN A 294 2.97 15.65 4.65
N MET A 295 3.85 16.34 3.92
CA MET A 295 4.29 15.88 2.60
C MET A 295 5.10 14.59 2.71
N THR A 296 5.97 14.45 3.71
CA THR A 296 6.72 13.22 3.98
C THR A 296 5.79 12.04 4.24
N ASN A 297 4.79 12.21 5.11
CA ASN A 297 3.79 11.15 5.37
C ASN A 297 3.08 10.70 4.10
N LEU A 298 2.76 11.64 3.22
CA LEU A 298 2.06 11.38 1.99
C LEU A 298 2.94 10.64 0.96
N VAL A 299 4.22 11.01 0.86
CA VAL A 299 5.22 10.33 0.00
C VAL A 299 5.50 8.92 0.49
N VAL A 300 5.63 8.72 1.81
CA VAL A 300 5.83 7.39 2.41
C VAL A 300 4.64 6.48 2.09
N HIS A 301 3.42 6.97 2.25
CA HIS A 301 2.22 6.20 1.92
C HIS A 301 2.11 5.89 0.41
N TRP A 302 2.47 6.84 -0.46
CA TRP A 302 2.44 6.64 -1.91
C TRP A 302 3.43 5.55 -2.38
N THR A 303 4.59 5.47 -1.73
CA THR A 303 5.68 4.58 -2.14
C THR A 303 5.72 3.24 -1.40
N SER A 304 4.84 3.03 -0.42
CA SER A 304 4.83 1.86 0.48
C SER A 304 4.83 0.53 -0.29
N ARG A 305 3.93 0.35 -1.26
CA ARG A 305 3.81 -0.89 -2.03
C ARG A 305 5.10 -1.26 -2.78
N THR A 306 5.68 -0.31 -3.50
CA THR A 306 6.92 -0.53 -4.25
C THR A 306 8.11 -0.73 -3.31
N ARG A 307 8.11 -0.06 -2.15
CA ARG A 307 9.14 -0.24 -1.12
C ARG A 307 9.11 -1.66 -0.57
N THR A 308 7.95 -2.13 -0.11
CA THR A 308 7.80 -3.50 0.42
C THR A 308 8.26 -4.55 -0.59
N PHE A 309 7.87 -4.43 -1.86
CA PHE A 309 8.35 -5.31 -2.93
C PHE A 309 9.88 -5.33 -3.06
N ARG A 310 10.51 -4.15 -3.09
CA ARG A 310 11.98 -4.05 -3.19
C ARG A 310 12.67 -4.61 -1.95
N ASP A 311 12.08 -4.43 -0.77
CA ASP A 311 12.61 -4.99 0.48
C ASP A 311 12.52 -6.53 0.45
N THR A 312 11.43 -7.12 -0.04
CA THR A 312 11.29 -8.57 -0.25
C THR A 312 12.30 -9.11 -1.27
N VAL A 313 12.45 -8.43 -2.42
CA VAL A 313 13.44 -8.82 -3.45
C VAL A 313 14.86 -8.78 -2.88
N ARG A 314 15.21 -7.72 -2.14
CA ARG A 314 16.52 -7.61 -1.49
C ARG A 314 16.75 -8.74 -0.50
N ALA A 315 15.80 -9.01 0.38
CA ALA A 315 15.92 -10.08 1.38
C ALA A 315 16.11 -11.45 0.71
N ALA A 316 15.38 -11.72 -0.38
CA ALA A 316 15.52 -12.95 -1.16
C ALA A 316 16.91 -13.04 -1.83
N SER A 317 17.38 -11.97 -2.47
CA SER A 317 18.73 -11.93 -3.07
C SER A 317 19.83 -12.11 -2.02
N GLU A 318 19.70 -11.49 -0.85
CA GLU A 318 20.66 -11.65 0.26
C GLU A 318 20.66 -13.09 0.79
N PHE A 319 19.49 -13.73 0.89
CA PHE A 319 19.37 -15.14 1.27
C PHE A 319 20.06 -16.06 0.26
N ALA A 320 19.81 -15.86 -1.04
CA ALA A 320 20.44 -16.66 -2.10
C ALA A 320 21.96 -16.50 -2.10
N SER A 321 22.45 -15.25 -1.99
CA SER A 321 23.88 -14.96 -1.98
C SER A 321 24.57 -15.53 -0.74
N ARG A 322 23.96 -15.40 0.44
CA ARG A 322 24.53 -15.92 1.70
C ARG A 322 24.68 -17.44 1.68
N ASN A 323 23.75 -18.14 1.03
CA ASN A 323 23.75 -19.59 0.93
C ASN A 323 24.41 -20.12 -0.35
N GLN A 324 24.98 -19.25 -1.19
CA GLN A 324 25.66 -19.63 -2.44
C GLN A 324 24.77 -20.49 -3.36
N LEU A 325 23.49 -20.12 -3.48
CA LEU A 325 22.57 -20.81 -4.37
C LEU A 325 23.01 -20.65 -5.84
N PRO A 326 22.86 -21.69 -6.69
CA PRO A 326 23.07 -21.59 -8.12
C PRO A 326 22.23 -20.48 -8.76
N HIS A 327 22.76 -19.86 -9.81
CA HIS A 327 22.11 -18.74 -10.51
C HIS A 327 20.69 -19.09 -10.99
N ASP A 328 20.48 -20.33 -11.43
CA ASP A 328 19.18 -20.79 -11.91
C ASP A 328 18.10 -20.74 -10.82
N ILE A 329 18.42 -21.15 -9.59
CA ILE A 329 17.49 -21.12 -8.46
C ILE A 329 17.22 -19.66 -8.03
N GLN A 330 18.25 -18.81 -8.10
CA GLN A 330 18.13 -17.40 -7.79
C GLN A 330 17.19 -16.69 -8.79
N ASP A 331 17.35 -16.94 -10.09
CA ASP A 331 16.51 -16.37 -11.13
C ASP A 331 15.06 -16.87 -11.04
N GLN A 332 14.86 -18.15 -10.72
CA GLN A 332 13.53 -18.72 -10.49
C GLN A 332 12.85 -18.03 -9.30
N MET A 333 13.55 -17.91 -8.17
CA MET A 333 13.01 -17.26 -6.97
C MET A 333 12.66 -15.79 -7.23
N LEU A 334 13.54 -15.02 -7.88
CA LEU A 334 13.28 -13.61 -8.18
C LEU A 334 12.17 -13.42 -9.20
N SER A 335 12.10 -14.29 -10.22
CA SER A 335 11.02 -14.31 -11.20
C SER A 335 9.68 -14.58 -10.54
N HIS A 336 9.63 -15.55 -9.62
CA HIS A 336 8.43 -15.84 -8.84
C HIS A 336 7.98 -14.63 -8.01
N ILE A 337 8.90 -13.97 -7.29
CA ILE A 337 8.57 -12.76 -6.51
C ILE A 337 8.05 -11.63 -7.41
N CYS A 338 8.66 -11.42 -8.58
CA CYS A 338 8.23 -10.42 -9.57
C CYS A 338 6.84 -10.72 -10.13
N LEU A 339 6.56 -11.98 -10.48
CA LEU A 339 5.25 -12.42 -10.95
C LEU A 339 4.20 -12.30 -9.85
N LYS A 340 4.54 -12.69 -8.62
CA LYS A 340 3.69 -12.53 -7.44
C LYS A 340 3.33 -11.07 -7.21
N PHE A 341 4.28 -10.13 -7.29
CA PHE A 341 4.00 -8.69 -7.14
C PHE A 341 3.10 -8.13 -8.26
N LYS A 342 3.32 -8.55 -9.51
CA LYS A 342 2.47 -8.15 -10.64
C LYS A 342 1.02 -8.63 -10.49
N THR A 343 0.84 -9.79 -9.88
CA THR A 343 -0.45 -10.46 -9.67
C THR A 343 -1.03 -10.25 -8.28
N GLU A 344 -0.32 -9.58 -7.37
CA GLU A 344 -0.72 -9.39 -5.96
C GLU A 344 -2.04 -8.63 -5.84
N GLY A 345 -2.32 -7.70 -6.75
CA GLY A 345 -3.61 -7.01 -6.82
C GLY A 345 -4.81 -7.91 -7.14
N LEU A 346 -4.57 -9.16 -7.57
CA LEU A 346 -5.58 -10.19 -7.83
C LEU A 346 -5.81 -11.09 -6.60
N LYS A 347 -4.92 -11.07 -5.60
CA LYS A 347 -5.07 -11.85 -4.36
C LYS A 347 -6.09 -11.18 -3.44
N GLN A 348 -7.37 -11.42 -3.74
CA GLN A 348 -8.52 -10.83 -3.03
C GLN A 348 -8.85 -11.49 -1.69
N GLN A 349 -8.20 -12.62 -1.36
CA GLN A 349 -8.57 -13.45 -0.20
C GLN A 349 -8.40 -12.72 1.14
N GLU A 350 -7.34 -11.92 1.31
CA GLU A 350 -7.13 -11.16 2.55
C GLU A 350 -8.24 -10.11 2.76
N THR A 351 -8.73 -9.50 1.67
CA THR A 351 -9.85 -8.56 1.73
C THR A 351 -11.16 -9.29 2.05
N LEU A 352 -11.39 -10.47 1.48
CA LEU A 352 -12.55 -11.30 1.77
C LEU A 352 -12.56 -11.84 3.20
N ASN A 353 -11.40 -12.13 3.79
CA ASN A 353 -11.26 -12.59 5.17
C ASN A 353 -11.65 -11.53 6.20
N ASN A 354 -11.57 -10.24 5.84
CA ASN A 354 -12.05 -9.15 6.69
C ASN A 354 -13.59 -9.01 6.67
N LEU A 355 -14.28 -9.68 5.74
CA LEU A 355 -15.73 -9.65 5.64
C LEU A 355 -16.38 -10.69 6.57
N PRO A 356 -17.56 -10.39 7.15
CA PRO A 356 -18.34 -11.37 7.89
C PRO A 356 -18.68 -12.61 7.04
N LYS A 357 -18.70 -13.80 7.69
CA LYS A 357 -18.94 -15.10 7.02
C LYS A 357 -20.15 -15.07 6.08
N ALA A 358 -21.28 -14.48 6.50
CA ALA A 358 -22.49 -14.44 5.68
C ALA A 358 -22.30 -13.68 4.35
N ILE A 359 -21.59 -12.55 4.36
CA ILE A 359 -21.33 -11.75 3.14
C ILE A 359 -20.36 -12.52 2.25
N ARG A 360 -19.30 -13.08 2.83
CA ARG A 360 -18.32 -13.91 2.10
C ARG A 360 -18.99 -15.10 1.43
N SER A 361 -19.85 -15.84 2.14
CA SER A 361 -20.62 -16.96 1.59
C SER A 361 -21.57 -16.52 0.49
N SER A 362 -22.23 -15.36 0.61
CA SER A 362 -23.08 -14.83 -0.46
C SER A 362 -22.28 -14.48 -1.72
N ILE A 363 -21.08 -13.90 -1.57
CA ILE A 363 -20.18 -13.59 -2.67
C ILE A 363 -19.70 -14.88 -3.35
N ALA A 364 -19.24 -15.85 -2.56
CA ALA A 364 -18.76 -17.13 -3.08
C ALA A 364 -19.85 -17.88 -3.85
N ASN A 365 -21.08 -17.90 -3.32
CA ASN A 365 -22.22 -18.50 -4.00
C ASN A 365 -22.55 -17.78 -5.33
N TYR A 366 -22.49 -16.46 -5.38
CA TYR A 366 -22.72 -15.73 -6.62
C TYR A 366 -21.64 -16.00 -7.67
N LEU A 367 -20.37 -16.06 -7.26
CA LEU A 367 -19.22 -16.20 -8.17
C LEU A 367 -19.01 -17.65 -8.65
N PHE A 368 -19.09 -18.62 -7.75
CA PHE A 368 -18.56 -19.97 -7.99
C PHE A 368 -19.61 -21.06 -8.08
N PHE A 369 -20.86 -20.82 -7.66
CA PHE A 369 -21.90 -21.85 -7.64
C PHE A 369 -22.11 -22.50 -9.02
N HIS A 370 -22.19 -21.70 -10.08
CA HIS A 370 -22.38 -22.22 -11.45
C HIS A 370 -21.18 -23.06 -11.93
N ILE A 371 -19.97 -22.70 -11.52
CA ILE A 371 -18.77 -23.44 -11.88
C ILE A 371 -18.78 -24.79 -11.18
N VAL A 372 -18.99 -24.80 -9.85
CA VAL A 372 -18.97 -26.03 -9.04
C VAL A 372 -20.10 -27.00 -9.44
N HIS A 373 -21.27 -26.46 -9.80
CA HIS A 373 -22.42 -27.28 -10.23
C HIS A 373 -22.16 -28.07 -11.52
N ASN A 374 -21.33 -27.56 -12.43
CA ASN A 374 -21.14 -28.18 -13.75
C ASN A 374 -19.97 -29.16 -13.81
N ILE A 375 -19.26 -29.36 -12.69
CA ILE A 375 -18.13 -30.27 -12.57
C ILE A 375 -18.61 -31.73 -12.53
N TYR A 376 -17.91 -32.62 -13.21
CA TYR A 376 -18.27 -34.05 -13.29
C TYR A 376 -18.44 -34.70 -11.90
N LEU A 377 -17.62 -34.31 -10.93
CA LEU A 377 -17.63 -34.88 -9.58
C LEU A 377 -18.94 -34.61 -8.83
N PHE A 378 -19.57 -33.45 -9.08
CA PHE A 378 -20.76 -32.98 -8.38
C PHE A 378 -22.06 -33.12 -9.19
N GLN A 379 -22.03 -33.82 -10.33
CA GLN A 379 -23.24 -34.10 -11.09
C GLN A 379 -24.22 -34.96 -10.29
N GLY A 380 -25.47 -34.49 -10.18
CA GLY A 380 -26.53 -35.18 -9.44
C GLY A 380 -26.56 -34.91 -7.93
N VAL A 381 -25.65 -34.09 -7.41
CA VAL A 381 -25.57 -33.72 -5.98
C VAL A 381 -26.62 -32.65 -5.63
N SER A 382 -27.13 -32.69 -4.39
CA SER A 382 -28.11 -31.72 -3.91
C SER A 382 -27.59 -30.28 -3.91
N ARG A 383 -28.48 -29.31 -4.18
CA ARG A 383 -28.14 -27.88 -4.10
C ARG A 383 -27.72 -27.45 -2.69
N ASN A 384 -28.30 -28.05 -1.65
CA ASN A 384 -27.98 -27.72 -0.26
C ASN A 384 -26.53 -28.09 0.09
N PHE A 385 -26.07 -29.25 -0.38
CA PHE A 385 -24.67 -29.64 -0.27
C PHE A 385 -23.76 -28.63 -0.98
N LEU A 386 -24.10 -28.25 -2.22
CA LEU A 386 -23.31 -27.28 -2.99
C LEU A 386 -23.26 -25.90 -2.32
N PHE A 387 -24.37 -25.40 -1.77
CA PHE A 387 -24.40 -24.13 -1.03
C PHE A 387 -23.50 -24.13 0.20
N GLN A 388 -23.48 -25.25 0.95
CA GLN A 388 -22.58 -25.42 2.08
C GLN A 388 -21.13 -25.48 1.61
N LEU A 389 -20.85 -26.29 0.58
CA LEU A 389 -19.50 -26.48 0.05
C LEU A 389 -18.92 -25.17 -0.47
N VAL A 390 -19.65 -24.45 -1.34
CA VAL A 390 -19.21 -23.17 -1.95
C VAL A 390 -18.90 -22.09 -0.91
N SER A 391 -19.55 -22.14 0.25
CA SER A 391 -19.30 -21.21 1.35
C SER A 391 -17.93 -21.39 2.01
N ASP A 392 -17.32 -22.57 1.86
CA ASP A 392 -16.03 -22.95 2.43
C ASP A 392 -14.92 -23.07 1.36
N ILE A 393 -15.20 -22.69 0.11
CA ILE A 393 -14.23 -22.66 -0.99
C ILE A 393 -13.34 -21.42 -0.88
N ASP A 394 -12.03 -21.63 -1.01
CA ASP A 394 -11.06 -20.56 -1.17
C ASP A 394 -10.73 -20.37 -2.66
N ALA A 395 -10.75 -19.13 -3.14
CA ALA A 395 -10.36 -18.81 -4.51
C ALA A 395 -8.95 -18.20 -4.53
N GLU A 396 -8.05 -18.82 -5.27
CA GLU A 396 -6.65 -18.42 -5.36
C GLU A 396 -6.22 -18.18 -6.81
N TYR A 397 -5.27 -17.25 -6.99
CA TYR A 397 -4.65 -16.97 -8.28
C TYR A 397 -3.20 -17.42 -8.24
N PHE A 398 -2.84 -18.25 -9.23
CA PHE A 398 -1.51 -18.79 -9.41
C PHE A 398 -0.87 -18.17 -10.67
N PRO A 399 0.27 -17.46 -10.57
CA PRO A 399 1.06 -17.07 -11.74
C PRO A 399 1.48 -18.27 -12.59
N PRO A 400 1.92 -18.04 -13.84
CA PRO A 400 2.44 -19.09 -14.71
C PRO A 400 3.75 -19.69 -14.18
N LYS A 401 3.99 -20.96 -14.49
CA LYS A 401 5.14 -21.78 -14.09
C LYS A 401 5.27 -22.01 -12.59
N GLU A 402 4.16 -21.99 -11.87
CA GLU A 402 4.10 -22.33 -10.45
C GLU A 402 3.63 -23.77 -10.29
N ASP A 403 4.35 -24.53 -9.46
CA ASP A 403 4.00 -25.90 -9.10
C ASP A 403 2.98 -25.85 -7.96
N ILE A 404 1.74 -26.25 -8.26
CA ILE A 404 0.61 -26.23 -7.32
C ILE A 404 0.63 -27.47 -6.43
N ILE A 405 0.94 -28.63 -7.02
CA ILE A 405 1.00 -29.93 -6.35
C ILE A 405 2.32 -30.59 -6.75
N LEU A 406 3.02 -31.21 -5.80
CA LEU A 406 4.21 -32.00 -6.07
C LEU A 406 3.88 -33.50 -6.16
N GLN A 407 4.58 -34.21 -7.04
CA GLN A 407 4.51 -35.67 -7.11
C GLN A 407 4.90 -36.30 -5.76
N ASN A 408 4.15 -37.31 -5.34
CA ASN A 408 4.26 -38.01 -4.06
C ASN A 408 3.96 -37.18 -2.80
N GLU A 409 3.42 -35.98 -2.96
CA GLU A 409 2.95 -35.18 -1.83
C GLU A 409 1.68 -35.76 -1.20
N ALA A 410 1.54 -35.60 0.13
CA ALA A 410 0.34 -35.99 0.85
C ALA A 410 -0.85 -35.08 0.44
N PRO A 411 -2.02 -35.65 0.13
CA PRO A 411 -3.15 -34.87 -0.40
C PRO A 411 -3.81 -34.01 0.69
N THR A 412 -3.75 -32.69 0.52
CA THR A 412 -4.40 -31.72 1.43
C THR A 412 -5.74 -31.23 0.89
N ASP A 413 -5.78 -30.88 -0.40
CA ASP A 413 -6.87 -30.12 -0.99
C ASP A 413 -7.23 -30.63 -2.40
N LEU A 414 -8.48 -30.41 -2.78
CA LEU A 414 -9.01 -30.64 -4.12
C LEU A 414 -9.03 -29.30 -4.86
N TYR A 415 -8.66 -29.34 -6.14
CA TYR A 415 -8.53 -28.14 -6.96
C TYR A 415 -9.46 -28.17 -8.17
N ILE A 416 -10.06 -27.03 -8.47
CA ILE A 416 -10.95 -26.82 -9.61
C ILE A 416 -10.41 -25.66 -10.43
N LEU A 417 -10.18 -25.89 -11.73
CA LEU A 417 -9.68 -24.86 -12.63
C LEU A 417 -10.82 -23.98 -13.16
N VAL A 418 -10.79 -22.68 -12.86
CA VAL A 418 -11.79 -21.70 -13.31
C VAL A 418 -11.35 -20.98 -14.59
N SER A 419 -10.06 -20.67 -14.68
CA SER A 419 -9.45 -20.04 -15.84
C SER A 419 -7.96 -20.40 -15.93
N GLY A 420 -7.40 -20.31 -17.13
CA GLY A 420 -6.02 -20.69 -17.43
C GLY A 420 -5.88 -22.17 -17.77
N ALA A 421 -4.64 -22.66 -17.71
CA ALA A 421 -4.28 -24.04 -18.04
C ALA A 421 -3.17 -24.54 -17.10
N VAL A 422 -3.15 -25.86 -16.90
CA VAL A 422 -2.21 -26.57 -16.03
C VAL A 422 -1.74 -27.83 -16.72
N ASP A 423 -0.44 -28.09 -16.64
CA ASP A 423 0.20 -29.27 -17.20
C ASP A 423 0.51 -30.25 -16.05
N PHE A 424 0.19 -31.53 -16.27
CA PHE A 424 0.58 -32.63 -15.39
C PHE A 424 1.94 -33.15 -15.84
N THR A 425 2.94 -33.05 -14.97
CA THR A 425 4.29 -33.57 -15.22
C THR A 425 4.59 -34.72 -14.28
N CYS A 426 5.30 -35.73 -14.79
CA CYS A 426 5.84 -36.82 -14.00
C CYS A 426 7.37 -36.79 -14.14
N TYR A 427 8.07 -36.94 -13.02
CA TYR A 427 9.52 -37.05 -13.05
C TYR A 427 9.90 -38.51 -13.25
N VAL A 428 10.24 -38.88 -14.48
CA VAL A 428 10.62 -40.26 -14.86
C VAL A 428 12.01 -40.20 -15.51
N ASP A 429 12.92 -41.07 -15.08
CA ASP A 429 14.28 -41.20 -15.65
C ASP A 429 15.10 -39.89 -15.74
N GLY A 430 14.89 -38.96 -14.81
CA GLY A 430 15.65 -37.71 -14.73
C GLY A 430 15.12 -36.57 -15.60
N HIS A 431 13.98 -36.74 -16.27
CA HIS A 431 13.35 -35.72 -17.11
C HIS A 431 11.87 -35.51 -16.74
N ASP A 432 11.40 -34.26 -16.82
CA ASP A 432 9.99 -33.89 -16.70
C ASP A 432 9.25 -34.32 -17.98
N GLN A 433 8.38 -35.33 -17.89
CA GLN A 433 7.50 -35.73 -18.99
C GLN A 433 6.08 -35.22 -18.76
N ILE A 434 5.51 -34.51 -19.74
CA ILE A 434 4.13 -34.02 -19.69
C ILE A 434 3.18 -35.19 -19.99
N GLN A 435 2.38 -35.59 -19.00
CA GLN A 435 1.42 -36.69 -19.12
C GLN A 435 0.02 -36.23 -19.55
N GLY A 436 -0.32 -34.96 -19.30
CA GLY A 436 -1.62 -34.42 -19.68
C GLY A 436 -1.74 -32.94 -19.39
N LYS A 437 -2.85 -32.35 -19.81
CA LYS A 437 -3.22 -30.96 -19.50
C LYS A 437 -4.64 -30.92 -18.96
N ALA A 438 -4.87 -30.10 -17.94
CA ALA A 438 -6.20 -29.76 -17.47
C ALA A 438 -6.63 -28.41 -18.05
N VAL A 439 -7.87 -28.38 -18.53
CA VAL A 439 -8.50 -27.19 -19.11
C VAL A 439 -9.62 -26.67 -18.20
N ILE A 440 -10.18 -25.53 -18.57
CA ILE A 440 -11.18 -24.83 -17.77
C ILE A 440 -12.38 -25.74 -17.46
N GLY A 441 -12.75 -25.83 -16.18
CA GLY A 441 -13.83 -26.69 -15.68
C GLY A 441 -13.37 -28.07 -15.22
N ASP A 442 -12.11 -28.45 -15.49
CA ASP A 442 -11.54 -29.70 -14.98
C ASP A 442 -11.18 -29.58 -13.49
N THR A 443 -11.21 -30.73 -12.82
CA THR A 443 -10.71 -30.86 -11.45
C THR A 443 -9.48 -31.75 -11.41
N PHE A 444 -8.63 -31.48 -10.44
CA PHE A 444 -7.44 -32.27 -10.16
C PHE A 444 -7.18 -32.37 -8.66
N GLY A 445 -6.40 -33.37 -8.27
CA GLY A 445 -6.12 -33.71 -6.87
C GLY A 445 -7.24 -34.52 -6.19
N GLU A 446 -8.37 -34.76 -6.84
CA GLU A 446 -9.50 -35.49 -6.26
C GLU A 446 -9.17 -36.93 -5.88
N VAL A 447 -8.30 -37.59 -6.66
CA VAL A 447 -7.89 -38.97 -6.41
C VAL A 447 -7.10 -39.06 -5.11
N GLY A 448 -6.19 -38.11 -4.89
CA GLY A 448 -5.43 -38.05 -3.64
C GLY A 448 -6.36 -37.82 -2.44
N VAL A 449 -7.25 -36.83 -2.54
CA VAL A 449 -8.15 -36.43 -1.44
C VAL A 449 -9.14 -37.54 -1.05
N LEU A 450 -9.80 -38.16 -2.04
CA LEU A 450 -10.89 -39.13 -1.81
C LEU A 450 -10.37 -40.55 -1.59
N CYS A 451 -9.29 -40.96 -2.27
CA CYS A 451 -8.73 -42.32 -2.12
C CYS A 451 -7.64 -42.40 -1.05
N TYR A 452 -7.25 -41.26 -0.45
CA TYR A 452 -6.16 -41.15 0.52
C TYR A 452 -4.85 -41.75 0.01
N ARG A 453 -4.48 -41.35 -1.22
CA ARG A 453 -3.24 -41.74 -1.89
C ARG A 453 -2.35 -40.53 -2.15
N PRO A 454 -1.02 -40.68 -2.18
CA PRO A 454 -0.14 -39.59 -2.57
C PRO A 454 -0.43 -39.13 -4.00
N GLN A 455 -0.14 -37.85 -4.28
CA GLN A 455 -0.44 -37.24 -5.58
C GLN A 455 0.42 -37.88 -6.69
N PRO A 456 -0.18 -38.37 -7.78
CA PRO A 456 0.54 -39.15 -8.80
C PRO A 456 1.43 -38.30 -9.71
N PHE A 457 1.12 -37.01 -9.86
CA PHE A 457 1.77 -36.10 -10.79
C PHE A 457 2.08 -34.76 -10.11
N THR A 458 3.11 -34.08 -10.59
CA THR A 458 3.32 -32.66 -10.32
C THR A 458 2.39 -31.85 -11.22
N VAL A 459 1.75 -30.81 -10.69
CA VAL A 459 0.83 -29.95 -11.44
C VAL A 459 1.42 -28.56 -11.55
N ARG A 460 1.77 -28.15 -12.77
CA ARG A 460 2.43 -26.87 -13.05
C ARG A 460 1.53 -25.96 -13.89
N THR A 461 1.37 -24.70 -13.48
CA THR A 461 0.64 -23.72 -14.28
C THR A 461 1.39 -23.36 -15.56
N THR A 462 0.69 -23.22 -16.68
CA THR A 462 1.27 -22.71 -17.93
C THR A 462 0.98 -21.22 -18.12
N GLU A 463 -0.23 -20.81 -17.76
CA GLU A 463 -0.72 -19.44 -17.82
C GLU A 463 -1.11 -18.94 -16.42
N LEU A 464 -1.50 -17.67 -16.29
CA LEU A 464 -2.13 -17.17 -15.07
C LEU A 464 -3.46 -17.90 -14.87
N SER A 465 -3.55 -18.70 -13.81
CA SER A 465 -4.71 -19.56 -13.57
C SER A 465 -5.45 -19.16 -12.30
N GLN A 466 -6.78 -19.10 -12.40
CA GLN A 466 -7.65 -18.98 -11.23
C GLN A 466 -8.13 -20.36 -10.83
N ILE A 467 -7.88 -20.73 -9.58
CA ILE A 467 -8.11 -22.09 -9.08
C ILE A 467 -8.88 -22.00 -7.77
N LEU A 468 -9.94 -22.80 -7.67
CA LEU A 468 -10.68 -22.96 -6.42
C LEU A 468 -10.07 -24.11 -5.63
N ARG A 469 -9.82 -23.88 -4.35
CA ARG A 469 -9.30 -24.86 -3.41
C ARG A 469 -10.42 -25.28 -2.46
N ILE A 470 -10.63 -26.58 -2.36
CA ILE A 470 -11.54 -27.21 -1.40
C ILE A 470 -10.71 -28.08 -0.47
N SER A 471 -10.70 -27.76 0.81
CA SER A 471 -9.93 -28.57 1.76
C SER A 471 -10.54 -29.96 1.94
N ARG A 472 -9.68 -30.96 2.13
CA ARG A 472 -10.11 -32.33 2.41
C ARG A 472 -11.05 -32.39 3.62
N THR A 473 -10.73 -31.65 4.68
CA THR A 473 -11.54 -31.64 5.90
C THR A 473 -12.95 -31.08 5.66
N SER A 474 -13.06 -29.97 4.91
CA SER A 474 -14.34 -29.38 4.54
C SER A 474 -15.14 -30.31 3.62
N LEU A 475 -14.50 -30.91 2.61
CA LEU A 475 -15.15 -31.85 1.70
C LEU A 475 -15.67 -33.09 2.44
N MET A 476 -14.83 -33.72 3.28
CA MET A 476 -15.23 -34.89 4.06
C MET A 476 -16.34 -34.55 5.06
N SER A 477 -16.27 -33.40 5.74
CA SER A 477 -17.32 -32.96 6.66
C SER A 477 -18.66 -32.74 5.93
N ALA A 478 -18.65 -32.15 4.74
CA ALA A 478 -19.84 -31.98 3.91
C ALA A 478 -20.42 -33.33 3.47
N MET A 479 -19.56 -34.28 3.05
CA MET A 479 -19.97 -35.63 2.64
C MET A 479 -20.54 -36.44 3.81
N HIS A 480 -20.01 -36.28 5.02
CA HIS A 480 -20.56 -36.91 6.22
C HIS A 480 -21.91 -36.32 6.63
N THR A 481 -22.08 -35.00 6.46
CA THR A 481 -23.35 -34.32 6.76
C THR A 481 -24.46 -34.74 5.80
N HIS A 482 -24.13 -34.92 4.51
CA HIS A 482 -25.05 -35.36 3.46
C HIS A 482 -24.57 -36.69 2.86
N ALA A 483 -24.78 -37.79 3.60
CA ALA A 483 -24.25 -39.11 3.25
C ALA A 483 -24.72 -39.62 1.87
N ASP A 484 -25.92 -39.23 1.43
CA ASP A 484 -26.47 -39.61 0.12
C ASP A 484 -25.71 -38.93 -1.02
N ASP A 485 -25.44 -37.64 -0.89
CA ASP A 485 -24.63 -36.86 -1.83
C ASP A 485 -23.18 -37.38 -1.88
N GLY A 486 -22.64 -37.77 -0.72
CA GLY A 486 -21.32 -38.40 -0.64
C GLY A 486 -21.20 -39.69 -1.48
N ARG A 487 -22.28 -40.50 -1.55
CA ARG A 487 -22.30 -41.70 -2.41
C ARG A 487 -22.29 -41.34 -3.89
N ILE A 488 -23.01 -40.28 -4.29
CA ILE A 488 -23.03 -39.79 -5.67
C ILE A 488 -21.63 -39.35 -6.10
N ILE A 489 -20.94 -38.56 -5.26
CA ILE A 489 -19.57 -38.09 -5.52
C ILE A 489 -18.61 -39.27 -5.74
N MET A 490 -18.65 -40.29 -4.87
CA MET A 490 -17.79 -41.47 -5.00
C MET A 490 -18.11 -42.29 -6.24
N ASN A 491 -19.39 -42.42 -6.61
CA ASN A 491 -19.80 -43.08 -7.85
C ASN A 491 -19.29 -42.33 -9.08
N ASN A 492 -19.40 -40.99 -9.12
CA ASN A 492 -18.89 -40.16 -10.20
C ASN A 492 -17.37 -40.31 -10.37
N LEU A 493 -16.62 -40.35 -9.26
CA LEU A 493 -15.18 -40.62 -9.29
C LEU A 493 -14.88 -42.01 -9.88
N PHE A 494 -15.61 -43.03 -9.44
CA PHE A 494 -15.39 -44.40 -9.90
C PHE A 494 -15.72 -44.57 -11.39
N MET A 495 -16.77 -43.92 -11.89
CA MET A 495 -17.10 -43.92 -13.32
C MET A 495 -15.97 -43.29 -14.16
N LYS A 496 -15.36 -42.19 -13.70
CA LYS A 496 -14.22 -41.56 -14.38
C LYS A 496 -13.00 -42.49 -14.44
N LEU A 497 -12.68 -43.16 -13.33
CA LEU A 497 -11.55 -44.10 -13.25
C LEU A 497 -11.74 -45.32 -14.17
N ARG A 498 -12.96 -45.86 -14.29
CA ARG A 498 -13.27 -46.95 -15.25
C ARG A 498 -13.17 -46.49 -16.71
N GLY A 499 -13.61 -45.27 -17.02
CA GLY A 499 -13.53 -44.71 -18.39
C GLY A 499 -12.08 -44.51 -18.87
N GLN A 500 -11.16 -44.14 -17.97
CA GLN A 500 -9.74 -44.02 -18.29
C GLN A 500 -9.05 -45.38 -18.51
N GLN A 501 -9.50 -46.44 -17.81
CA GLN A 501 -9.01 -47.81 -18.03
C GLN A 501 -9.46 -48.40 -19.37
N SER A 502 -10.62 -48.04 -19.91
CA SER A 502 -11.05 -48.52 -21.24
C SER A 502 -10.28 -47.92 -22.41
N ILE A 503 -9.64 -46.76 -22.23
CA ILE A 503 -8.86 -46.09 -23.28
C ILE A 503 -7.42 -46.63 -23.33
N ALA A 504 -6.89 -47.12 -22.20
CA ALA A 504 -5.54 -47.69 -22.13
C ALA A 504 -5.42 -49.14 -22.64
N ILE A 505 -6.53 -49.78 -23.05
CA ILE A 505 -6.54 -51.20 -23.46
C ILE A 505 -6.51 -51.38 -24.99
N ASP A 506 -6.65 -50.32 -25.80
CA ASP A 506 -6.62 -50.45 -27.26
C ASP A 506 -5.21 -50.34 -27.90
N ASP A 507 -4.16 -50.08 -27.10
CA ASP A 507 -2.76 -50.08 -27.56
C ASP A 507 -1.89 -50.97 -26.67
N SER A 508 -2.07 -52.28 -26.75
CA SER A 508 -0.99 -53.29 -26.71
C SER A 508 -1.55 -54.71 -26.69
N ASN A 509 -1.18 -55.45 -27.71
CA ASN A 509 -1.55 -56.83 -27.93
C ASN A 509 -0.59 -57.74 -27.12
N SER A 510 -1.02 -58.23 -25.95
CA SER A 510 -0.50 -59.47 -25.36
C SER A 510 -1.54 -60.05 -24.41
N GLY A 511 -1.92 -61.30 -24.68
CA GLY A 511 -2.95 -62.00 -23.94
C GLY A 511 -2.59 -62.37 -22.50
N GLN A 512 -3.62 -62.92 -21.86
CA GLN A 512 -3.73 -63.49 -20.52
C GLN A 512 -4.15 -62.52 -19.40
N GLU A 513 -5.33 -62.84 -18.84
CA GLU A 513 -5.87 -62.41 -17.53
C GLU A 513 -6.29 -60.95 -17.35
N ASN A 514 -7.56 -60.66 -17.68
CA ASN A 514 -8.37 -59.74 -16.86
C ASN A 514 -9.86 -59.90 -17.16
N ARG A 515 -10.51 -60.89 -16.52
CA ARG A 515 -11.99 -61.04 -16.53
C ARG A 515 -12.66 -60.57 -15.24
N ASP A 516 -11.93 -60.06 -14.26
CA ASP A 516 -12.50 -59.88 -12.90
C ASP A 516 -12.98 -58.45 -12.58
N PHE A 517 -12.67 -57.44 -13.39
CA PHE A 517 -13.01 -56.04 -13.06
C PHE A 517 -14.36 -55.53 -13.61
N LYS A 518 -15.02 -56.28 -14.49
CA LYS A 518 -16.25 -55.79 -15.17
C LYS A 518 -17.51 -55.83 -14.30
N THR A 519 -17.54 -56.64 -13.23
CA THR A 519 -18.76 -56.91 -12.44
C THR A 519 -18.73 -56.46 -10.97
N MET A 520 -17.64 -55.87 -10.47
CA MET A 520 -17.55 -55.50 -9.05
C MET A 520 -18.43 -54.30 -8.67
N GLY A 521 -19.33 -54.50 -7.73
CA GLY A 521 -20.13 -53.47 -7.08
C GLY A 521 -19.36 -52.72 -5.99
N TRP A 522 -19.89 -51.58 -5.54
CA TRP A 522 -19.29 -50.73 -4.50
C TRP A 522 -18.94 -51.54 -3.22
N GLU A 523 -19.76 -52.53 -2.86
CA GLU A 523 -19.60 -53.35 -1.66
C GLU A 523 -18.43 -54.33 -1.74
N GLU A 524 -18.19 -54.93 -2.91
CA GLU A 524 -17.04 -55.82 -3.14
C GLU A 524 -15.72 -55.05 -3.27
N TRP A 525 -15.74 -53.82 -3.80
CA TRP A 525 -14.54 -52.97 -3.87
C TRP A 525 -14.07 -52.50 -2.48
N ARG A 526 -15.00 -52.33 -1.52
CA ARG A 526 -14.66 -52.07 -0.11
C ARG A 526 -13.87 -53.24 0.49
N ASP A 527 -14.26 -54.47 0.20
CA ASP A 527 -13.63 -55.67 0.75
C ASP A 527 -12.31 -56.03 0.07
N SER A 528 -12.13 -55.80 -1.24
CA SER A 528 -10.82 -56.00 -1.91
C SER A 528 -9.69 -55.12 -1.38
N ARG A 529 -9.98 -54.04 -0.63
CA ARG A 529 -8.95 -53.23 0.04
C ARG A 529 -8.36 -53.90 1.29
N LYS A 530 -8.96 -54.99 1.79
CA LYS A 530 -8.38 -55.76 2.91
C LYS A 530 -7.24 -56.69 2.47
N ASP A 531 -7.18 -57.05 1.19
CA ASP A 531 -6.32 -58.15 0.72
C ASP A 531 -5.13 -57.69 -0.14
N GLY A 532 -4.99 -56.39 -0.39
CA GLY A 532 -3.87 -55.83 -1.15
C GLY A 532 -2.99 -54.95 -0.27
N TYR A 533 -1.71 -55.33 -0.13
CA TYR A 533 -0.66 -54.82 0.77
C TYR A 533 -0.71 -55.43 2.16
N GLY A 534 0.25 -56.33 2.42
CA GLY A 534 0.54 -56.86 3.75
C GLY A 534 0.78 -55.72 4.73
N LEU A 535 -0.25 -55.42 5.51
CA LEU A 535 -0.14 -54.69 6.77
C LEU A 535 0.29 -55.71 7.82
N ASP A 536 1.49 -55.53 8.35
CA ASP A 536 1.99 -56.28 9.48
C ASP A 536 1.05 -56.05 10.69
N VAL A 537 0.22 -57.06 11.01
CA VAL A 537 -0.82 -57.02 12.07
C VAL A 537 -0.19 -57.23 13.45
N THR A 538 0.92 -56.55 13.73
CA THR A 538 1.65 -56.75 15.00
C THR A 538 1.72 -55.50 15.87
N ASN A 539 1.14 -54.36 15.44
CA ASN A 539 1.16 -53.12 16.24
C ASN A 539 -0.25 -52.57 16.54
N PRO A 540 -0.75 -52.65 17.79
CA PRO A 540 -2.12 -52.27 18.15
C PRO A 540 -2.37 -50.74 18.28
N THR A 541 -1.43 -49.91 17.84
CA THR A 541 -1.45 -48.44 18.06
C THR A 541 -1.91 -47.61 16.85
N SER A 542 -2.29 -48.21 15.72
CA SER A 542 -2.75 -47.45 14.55
C SER A 542 -4.17 -46.88 14.72
N ASP A 543 -4.40 -45.64 14.28
CA ASP A 543 -5.72 -44.97 14.32
C ASP A 543 -6.84 -45.75 13.59
N ASN A 544 -6.46 -46.68 12.72
CA ASN A 544 -7.37 -47.57 12.01
C ASN A 544 -8.03 -48.62 12.92
N ALA A 545 -7.34 -49.10 13.97
CA ALA A 545 -7.90 -50.05 14.94
C ALA A 545 -8.92 -49.39 15.88
N LEU A 546 -8.70 -48.10 16.20
CA LEU A 546 -9.64 -47.29 16.97
C LEU A 546 -10.95 -47.06 16.18
N MET A 547 -10.83 -46.75 14.89
CA MET A 547 -11.99 -46.54 14.02
C MET A 547 -12.81 -47.82 13.80
N ASP A 548 -12.16 -48.99 13.68
CA ASP A 548 -12.86 -50.28 13.54
C ASP A 548 -13.57 -50.70 14.85
N ALA A 549 -12.97 -50.42 16.02
CA ALA A 549 -13.58 -50.68 17.32
C ALA A 549 -14.77 -49.75 17.64
N ILE A 550 -14.70 -48.47 17.24
CA ILE A 550 -15.80 -47.51 17.35
C ILE A 550 -16.95 -47.92 16.43
N HIS A 551 -16.65 -48.40 15.22
CA HIS A 551 -17.67 -48.81 14.26
C HIS A 551 -18.41 -50.09 14.68
N LYS A 552 -17.73 -51.01 15.39
CA LYS A 552 -18.32 -52.22 15.99
C LYS A 552 -19.01 -51.98 17.34
N GLY A 553 -18.95 -50.76 17.89
CA GLY A 553 -19.59 -50.41 19.17
C GLY A 553 -18.90 -51.02 20.41
N ASP A 554 -17.66 -51.48 20.29
CA ASP A 554 -16.96 -52.19 21.38
C ASP A 554 -16.27 -51.22 22.34
N THR A 555 -17.03 -50.75 23.33
CA THR A 555 -16.61 -49.68 24.26
C THR A 555 -15.43 -50.05 25.18
N GLU A 556 -15.18 -51.34 25.42
CA GLU A 556 -14.03 -51.80 26.23
C GLU A 556 -12.74 -51.72 25.42
N LEU A 557 -12.77 -52.17 24.16
CA LEU A 557 -11.62 -52.12 23.26
C LEU A 557 -11.22 -50.67 22.94
N VAL A 558 -12.20 -49.78 22.74
CA VAL A 558 -11.98 -48.35 22.54
C VAL A 558 -11.31 -47.69 23.75
N LYS A 559 -11.76 -48.01 24.97
CA LYS A 559 -11.13 -47.49 26.21
C LYS A 559 -9.70 -48.01 26.37
N LYS A 560 -9.43 -49.26 25.98
CA LYS A 560 -8.10 -49.87 26.04
C LYS A 560 -7.13 -49.19 25.07
N ILE A 561 -7.54 -48.99 23.82
CA ILE A 561 -6.73 -48.32 22.78
C ILE A 561 -6.46 -46.85 23.15
N LEU A 562 -7.47 -46.12 23.64
CA LEU A 562 -7.30 -44.72 24.08
C LEU A 562 -6.37 -44.59 25.30
N LYS A 563 -6.36 -45.60 26.19
CA LYS A 563 -5.46 -45.64 27.36
C LYS A 563 -4.02 -45.94 26.94
N GLU A 564 -3.81 -46.82 25.97
CA GLU A 564 -2.50 -47.13 25.40
C GLU A 564 -1.95 -45.96 24.55
N GLN A 565 -2.77 -45.29 23.74
CA GLN A 565 -2.38 -44.08 23.00
C GLN A 565 -2.05 -42.89 23.93
N LYS A 566 -2.70 -42.78 25.09
CA LYS A 566 -2.33 -41.80 26.13
C LYS A 566 -0.99 -42.14 26.80
N LEU A 567 -0.71 -43.43 26.99
CA LEU A 567 0.55 -43.90 27.57
C LEU A 567 1.73 -43.77 26.59
N GLU A 568 1.49 -43.98 25.29
CA GLU A 568 2.43 -43.72 24.19
C GLU A 568 2.73 -42.22 24.04
N ARG A 569 1.71 -41.35 24.05
CA ARG A 569 1.94 -39.88 24.04
C ARG A 569 2.73 -39.41 25.26
N ALA A 570 2.45 -39.97 26.45
CA ALA A 570 3.25 -39.70 27.64
C ALA A 570 4.69 -40.23 27.52
N LYS A 571 4.94 -41.32 26.80
CA LYS A 571 6.29 -41.85 26.53
C LYS A 571 7.07 -41.00 25.50
N VAL A 572 6.40 -40.46 24.48
CA VAL A 572 7.02 -39.56 23.49
C VAL A 572 7.41 -38.22 24.12
N ASP A 573 6.60 -37.71 25.06
CA ASP A 573 6.94 -36.54 25.86
C ASP A 573 8.10 -36.81 26.84
N ILE A 574 8.26 -38.05 27.32
CA ILE A 574 9.39 -38.47 28.16
C ILE A 574 10.68 -38.68 27.33
N SER A 575 10.61 -39.25 26.13
CA SER A 575 11.79 -39.47 25.26
C SER A 575 12.38 -38.19 24.69
N ASN A 576 11.57 -37.13 24.52
CA ASN A 576 12.07 -35.81 24.15
C ASN A 576 12.72 -35.06 25.33
N SER A 577 12.57 -35.55 26.57
CA SER A 577 13.19 -34.98 27.77
C SER A 577 14.50 -35.67 28.18
N GLU A 578 14.83 -36.83 27.61
CA GLU A 578 16.02 -37.62 27.98
C GLU A 578 17.28 -37.37 27.13
N THR A 579 17.29 -36.36 26.24
CA THR A 579 18.52 -35.89 25.56
C THR A 579 19.21 -34.70 26.25
N ALA A 580 18.84 -34.37 27.49
CA ALA A 580 19.57 -33.39 28.29
C ALA A 580 19.58 -33.77 29.79
N GLY A 581 20.32 -34.83 30.12
CA GLY A 581 20.64 -35.17 31.50
C GLY A 581 22.15 -35.20 31.76
N ARG A 582 22.66 -34.22 32.52
CA ARG A 582 23.66 -34.50 33.57
C ARG A 582 23.51 -33.57 34.78
N SER A 583 23.01 -34.17 35.87
CA SER A 583 23.17 -33.87 37.32
C SER A 583 22.75 -32.48 37.85
N TYR A 584 21.97 -32.35 38.92
CA TYR A 584 22.08 -33.03 40.22
C TYR A 584 20.72 -33.29 40.92
N ALA A 585 20.80 -34.17 41.91
CA ALA A 585 19.78 -34.93 42.61
C ALA A 585 18.81 -34.17 43.54
N ASN A 586 17.64 -34.82 43.72
CA ASN A 586 16.81 -35.04 44.92
C ASN A 586 16.47 -33.86 45.85
N ASP A 587 15.18 -33.55 45.99
CA ASP A 587 14.38 -34.12 47.09
C ASP A 587 12.86 -33.92 46.91
N SER A 588 12.10 -34.89 47.38
CA SER A 588 10.62 -34.98 47.32
C SER A 588 10.00 -34.49 48.65
N PRO A 589 8.70 -34.72 48.94
CA PRO A 589 7.50 -34.03 48.44
C PRO A 589 6.64 -33.46 49.61
N LYS A 590 5.57 -32.67 49.36
CA LYS A 590 4.30 -32.73 50.17
C LYS A 590 3.13 -31.87 49.65
N LYS A 591 2.03 -32.59 49.38
CA LYS A 591 0.58 -32.35 49.40
C LYS A 591 0.03 -30.95 49.85
N GLY A 592 -1.00 -30.48 49.12
CA GLY A 592 -1.82 -29.25 49.35
C GLY A 592 -2.79 -29.33 50.55
N PRO A 593 -3.97 -28.64 50.60
CA PRO A 593 -4.68 -27.81 49.60
C PRO A 593 -5.27 -26.45 50.15
N TYR A 594 -6.10 -25.79 49.33
CA TYR A 594 -7.04 -24.66 49.61
C TYR A 594 -6.53 -23.21 49.51
N CYS A 595 -7.12 -22.48 48.55
CA CYS A 595 -7.12 -21.02 48.48
C CYS A 595 -8.48 -20.49 48.98
N SER A 596 -8.45 -19.62 49.99
CA SER A 596 -9.49 -18.63 50.24
C SER A 596 -8.88 -17.34 50.80
N SER A 597 -9.16 -16.24 50.09
CA SER A 597 -9.27 -14.86 50.56
C SER A 597 -8.09 -14.13 51.24
N SER A 598 -7.90 -12.89 50.76
CA SER A 598 -7.54 -11.67 51.53
C SER A 598 -6.12 -11.14 51.39
N ASN A 599 -6.09 -9.86 50.97
CA ASN A 599 -5.01 -8.87 51.00
C ASN A 599 -3.94 -9.09 52.06
N GLN A 600 -2.67 -9.13 51.65
CA GLN A 600 -1.55 -8.70 52.48
C GLN A 600 -0.37 -8.16 51.64
N ILE A 601 -0.15 -6.86 51.78
CA ILE A 601 1.12 -6.14 51.96
C ILE A 601 2.33 -6.73 51.20
N ILE A 602 2.70 -6.04 50.12
CA ILE A 602 3.96 -6.21 49.39
C ILE A 602 5.14 -5.89 50.32
N LYS A 603 5.97 -6.90 50.61
CA LYS A 603 7.38 -6.72 50.94
C LYS A 603 8.21 -6.98 49.67
N PRO A 604 9.22 -6.18 49.34
CA PRO A 604 10.04 -6.41 48.15
C PRO A 604 10.92 -7.65 48.38
N CYS A 605 10.72 -8.70 47.58
CA CYS A 605 11.63 -9.83 47.53
C CYS A 605 12.96 -9.40 46.90
N LYS A 606 14.07 -9.91 47.47
CA LYS A 606 15.43 -9.77 46.95
C LYS A 606 15.48 -10.23 45.48
N ARG A 607 16.10 -9.42 44.61
CA ARG A 607 16.42 -9.77 43.22
C ARG A 607 17.31 -11.01 43.25
N GLU A 608 16.86 -12.12 42.70
CA GLU A 608 17.70 -13.29 42.45
C GLU A 608 18.73 -12.94 41.36
N ASP A 609 20.00 -13.31 41.56
CA ASP A 609 21.08 -13.02 40.62
C ASP A 609 20.91 -13.88 39.34
N LYS A 610 20.33 -13.29 38.28
CA LYS A 610 20.15 -13.93 36.97
C LYS A 610 21.51 -14.19 36.31
N ARG A 611 21.74 -15.37 35.74
CA ARG A 611 22.94 -15.76 34.97
C ARG A 611 22.63 -15.69 33.48
N VAL A 612 23.43 -14.95 32.71
CA VAL A 612 23.23 -14.77 31.26
C VAL A 612 24.50 -15.06 30.50
N THR A 613 24.38 -15.56 29.27
CA THR A 613 25.52 -15.88 28.41
C THR A 613 25.65 -14.85 27.30
N ILE A 614 26.75 -14.09 27.30
CA ILE A 614 27.04 -13.08 26.28
C ILE A 614 27.87 -13.67 25.14
N HIS A 615 27.54 -13.33 23.89
CA HIS A 615 28.31 -13.70 22.70
C HIS A 615 28.77 -12.45 21.92
N MET A 616 29.78 -12.63 21.05
CA MET A 616 30.32 -11.58 20.18
C MET A 616 30.37 -12.08 18.73
N MET A 617 29.45 -11.65 17.88
CA MET A 617 29.29 -12.10 16.47
C MET A 617 30.56 -11.96 15.60
N SER A 618 31.48 -11.05 15.94
CA SER A 618 32.70 -10.81 15.14
C SER A 618 33.78 -11.91 15.28
N GLN A 619 33.72 -12.75 16.33
CA GLN A 619 34.63 -13.88 16.50
C GLN A 619 33.85 -15.16 16.82
N ARG A 620 34.07 -16.25 16.07
CA ARG A 620 33.56 -17.61 16.38
C ARG A 620 34.16 -18.17 17.69
N LYS A 621 33.89 -17.55 18.84
CA LYS A 621 34.31 -18.01 20.18
C LYS A 621 33.09 -18.41 21.01
N LYS A 622 33.29 -19.41 21.88
CA LYS A 622 32.30 -19.90 22.85
C LYS A 622 31.79 -18.75 23.74
N GLY A 623 30.48 -18.63 23.91
CA GLY A 623 29.83 -17.61 24.75
C GLY A 623 30.33 -17.64 26.20
N LYS A 624 30.30 -16.48 26.88
CA LYS A 624 30.78 -16.33 28.25
C LYS A 624 29.61 -16.12 29.21
N LEU A 625 29.55 -16.93 30.26
CA LEU A 625 28.55 -16.79 31.32
C LEU A 625 28.92 -15.64 32.28
N ILE A 626 27.98 -14.76 32.57
CA ILE A 626 28.09 -13.66 33.53
C ILE A 626 26.85 -13.60 34.42
N LEU A 627 26.96 -12.95 35.58
CA LEU A 627 25.79 -12.53 36.35
C LEU A 627 25.25 -11.24 35.75
N LEU A 628 23.94 -11.16 35.58
CA LEU A 628 23.26 -9.99 35.05
C LEU A 628 23.36 -8.85 36.07
N PRO A 629 24.04 -7.76 35.73
CA PRO A 629 24.20 -6.63 36.64
C PRO A 629 22.89 -5.83 36.75
N SER A 630 22.86 -4.92 37.72
CA SER A 630 21.67 -4.12 38.03
C SER A 630 21.36 -3.01 37.01
N SER A 631 22.25 -2.76 36.03
CA SER A 631 22.18 -1.65 35.07
C SER A 631 22.76 -2.02 33.70
N ILE A 632 22.13 -1.54 32.61
CA ILE A 632 22.59 -1.76 31.22
C ILE A 632 24.00 -1.21 31.01
N LYS A 633 24.35 -0.09 31.65
CA LYS A 633 25.70 0.50 31.56
C LYS A 633 26.76 -0.43 32.14
N GLU A 634 26.43 -1.13 33.22
CA GLU A 634 27.32 -2.08 33.87
C GLU A 634 27.46 -3.37 33.03
N LEU A 635 26.39 -3.80 32.38
CA LEU A 635 26.40 -4.92 31.43
C LEU A 635 27.30 -4.63 30.22
N LEU A 636 27.20 -3.44 29.63
CA LEU A 636 28.07 -2.99 28.52
C LEU A 636 29.55 -2.92 28.96
N LYS A 637 29.81 -2.47 30.20
CA LYS A 637 31.17 -2.44 30.77
C LYS A 637 31.73 -3.85 30.98
N LEU A 638 30.97 -4.76 31.58
CA LEU A 638 31.36 -6.17 31.76
C LEU A 638 31.62 -6.86 30.42
N ALA A 639 30.79 -6.59 29.41
CA ALA A 639 31.02 -7.08 28.05
C ALA A 639 32.35 -6.54 27.47
N SER A 640 32.64 -5.25 27.66
CA SER A 640 33.90 -4.62 27.19
C SER A 640 35.14 -5.25 27.83
N GLU A 641 35.09 -5.54 29.13
CA GLU A 641 36.19 -6.19 29.87
C GLU A 641 36.38 -7.64 29.43
N LYS A 642 35.28 -8.39 29.24
CA LYS A 642 35.32 -9.81 28.87
C LYS A 642 35.72 -10.04 27.41
N PHE A 643 35.45 -9.10 26.50
CA PHE A 643 35.74 -9.24 25.06
C PHE A 643 36.93 -8.39 24.55
N GLY A 644 37.81 -7.95 25.45
CA GLY A 644 39.12 -7.39 25.07
C GLY A 644 39.11 -5.91 24.70
N GLY A 645 38.32 -5.08 25.40
CA GLY A 645 38.45 -3.62 25.36
C GLY A 645 37.62 -2.90 24.30
N CYS A 646 36.59 -3.53 23.73
CA CYS A 646 35.68 -2.89 22.80
C CYS A 646 34.59 -2.08 23.54
N SER A 647 34.40 -0.79 23.22
CA SER A 647 33.29 0.01 23.74
C SER A 647 31.99 -0.33 23.02
N PHE A 648 31.09 -1.02 23.73
CA PHE A 648 29.77 -1.37 23.25
C PHE A 648 28.76 -0.25 23.56
N THR A 649 27.90 0.07 22.60
CA THR A 649 26.92 1.17 22.74
C THR A 649 25.49 0.68 22.95
N LYS A 650 25.16 -0.49 22.40
CA LYS A 650 23.80 -1.05 22.40
C LYS A 650 23.85 -2.57 22.48
N ILE A 651 22.79 -3.16 23.03
CA ILE A 651 22.57 -4.60 23.14
C ILE A 651 21.30 -4.92 22.37
N THR A 652 21.34 -5.93 21.51
CA THR A 652 20.15 -6.43 20.83
C THR A 652 19.92 -7.90 21.13
N ASN A 653 18.66 -8.34 21.04
CA ASN A 653 18.30 -9.76 21.11
C ASN A 653 18.68 -10.48 19.80
N ALA A 654 18.48 -11.81 19.74
CA ALA A 654 18.66 -12.65 18.55
C ALA A 654 17.93 -12.13 17.31
N ASP A 655 16.78 -11.47 17.49
CA ASP A 655 15.98 -10.86 16.42
C ASP A 655 16.40 -9.42 16.06
N ASN A 656 17.58 -8.96 16.52
CA ASN A 656 18.10 -7.60 16.34
C ASN A 656 17.26 -6.45 16.95
N ALA A 657 16.30 -6.76 17.82
CA ALA A 657 15.57 -5.75 18.61
C ALA A 657 16.45 -5.20 19.75
N GLU A 658 16.47 -3.88 19.92
CA GLU A 658 17.23 -3.20 21.00
C GLU A 658 16.59 -3.50 22.36
N ILE A 659 17.43 -3.87 23.33
CA ILE A 659 17.00 -4.14 24.70
C ILE A 659 17.18 -2.87 25.53
N ASP A 660 16.07 -2.19 25.81
CA ASP A 660 16.05 -0.93 26.57
C ASP A 660 15.87 -1.15 28.09
N ASP A 661 15.43 -2.34 28.51
CA ASP A 661 15.19 -2.68 29.92
C ASP A 661 15.69 -4.10 30.26
N LEU A 662 16.39 -4.24 31.40
CA LEU A 662 16.97 -5.51 31.87
C LEU A 662 15.93 -6.47 32.46
N ASP A 663 14.76 -5.96 32.86
CA ASP A 663 13.69 -6.81 33.41
C ASP A 663 13.11 -7.77 32.36
N VAL A 664 13.32 -7.47 31.07
CA VAL A 664 12.95 -8.33 29.93
C VAL A 664 13.86 -9.56 29.79
N ILE A 665 15.04 -9.56 30.43
CA ILE A 665 16.03 -10.64 30.34
C ILE A 665 15.77 -11.68 31.44
N TRP A 666 15.73 -12.96 31.07
CA TRP A 666 15.47 -14.10 31.95
C TRP A 666 16.78 -14.81 32.34
N ASP A 667 16.74 -15.59 33.43
CA ASP A 667 17.88 -16.43 33.83
C ASP A 667 18.12 -17.52 32.77
N GLY A 668 19.35 -17.64 32.30
CA GLY A 668 19.74 -18.56 31.23
C GLY A 668 19.77 -17.95 29.82
N ASP A 669 19.36 -16.69 29.63
CA ASP A 669 19.27 -16.09 28.30
C ASP A 669 20.64 -15.93 27.61
N HIS A 670 20.63 -16.10 26.29
CA HIS A 670 21.76 -15.81 25.42
C HIS A 670 21.60 -14.43 24.80
N LEU A 671 22.59 -13.56 25.00
CA LEU A 671 22.62 -12.20 24.43
C LEU A 671 23.64 -12.16 23.29
N PRO A 672 23.23 -12.37 22.02
CA PRO A 672 24.16 -12.60 20.93
C PRO A 672 24.80 -11.32 20.36
N ASN A 673 24.19 -10.15 20.58
CA ASN A 673 24.48 -8.96 19.79
C ASN A 673 24.85 -7.76 20.67
N PHE A 674 26.16 -7.51 20.81
CA PHE A 674 26.69 -6.26 21.34
C PHE A 674 27.30 -5.43 20.19
N VAL A 675 26.82 -4.19 20.00
CA VAL A 675 27.25 -3.32 18.89
C VAL A 675 28.45 -2.46 19.32
N ILE A 676 29.59 -2.59 18.64
CA ILE A 676 30.83 -1.85 18.90
C ILE A 676 30.75 -0.44 18.28
N SER A 677 31.24 0.58 18.99
CA SER A 677 31.43 1.91 18.41
C SER A 677 32.53 1.89 17.33
N SER A 678 32.21 2.26 16.09
CA SER A 678 33.21 2.50 15.05
C SER A 678 34.18 3.63 15.46
N PRO A 679 35.48 3.58 15.11
CA PRO A 679 36.41 4.67 15.40
C PRO A 679 36.06 5.92 14.59
N LYS A 680 35.93 7.05 15.27
CA LYS A 680 35.87 8.38 14.67
C LYS A 680 37.20 8.67 13.97
N PHE A 681 37.19 8.81 12.64
CA PHE A 681 38.28 9.46 11.93
C PHE A 681 38.19 10.99 12.16
N PRO A 682 39.31 11.68 12.46
CA PRO A 682 39.33 13.14 12.61
C PRO A 682 39.27 13.84 11.24
N PRO A 683 38.82 15.11 11.20
CA PRO A 683 38.64 15.85 9.96
C PRO A 683 39.98 16.42 9.50
N LEU A 684 40.42 16.06 8.30
CA LEU A 684 41.50 16.76 7.60
C LEU A 684 40.96 17.29 6.27
N TYR A 685 41.13 18.60 6.11
CA TYR A 685 40.82 19.47 4.97
C TYR A 685 39.37 19.92 4.75
N LYS A 686 39.07 21.09 5.33
CA LYS A 686 38.33 22.15 4.63
C LYS A 686 39.30 22.88 3.71
N ALA A 687 39.02 22.91 2.42
CA ALA A 687 38.99 24.12 1.58
C ALA A 687 38.96 23.72 0.09
N THR A 688 37.77 23.69 -0.52
CA THR A 688 37.42 24.51 -1.69
C THR A 688 36.01 24.19 -2.18
N ASN A 689 35.19 25.24 -2.17
CA ASN A 689 34.12 25.56 -3.11
C ASN A 689 32.89 24.64 -3.23
N ASN A 690 31.78 25.18 -2.71
CA ASN A 690 30.45 25.21 -3.32
C ASN A 690 30.37 24.63 -4.74
N LEU A 691 29.92 23.38 -4.88
CA LEU A 691 29.16 22.91 -6.04
C LEU A 691 28.19 21.82 -5.56
N THR A 692 26.90 22.07 -5.77
CA THR A 692 25.81 21.10 -5.57
C THR A 692 26.10 19.80 -6.31
N THR A 693 25.73 18.66 -5.72
CA THR A 693 25.93 17.29 -6.24
C THR A 693 25.31 17.06 -7.64
N THR A 694 24.49 18.00 -8.13
CA THR A 694 23.99 18.06 -9.50
C THR A 694 25.08 18.46 -10.51
N ASN A 695 26.04 19.30 -10.12
CA ASN A 695 27.10 19.81 -11.02
C ASN A 695 28.32 18.88 -11.09
N LEU A 696 28.56 18.01 -10.10
CA LEU A 696 29.63 16.99 -10.17
C LEU A 696 29.28 15.85 -11.13
N ILE A 697 27.99 15.52 -11.28
CA ILE A 697 27.53 14.55 -12.28
C ILE A 697 27.56 15.18 -13.67
N GLU A 698 27.24 16.47 -13.83
CA GLU A 698 27.39 17.19 -15.11
C GLU A 698 28.87 17.45 -15.49
N MET A 699 29.77 17.76 -14.55
CA MET A 699 31.19 17.94 -14.83
C MET A 699 31.91 16.61 -15.14
N SER A 700 31.62 15.52 -14.41
CA SER A 700 32.17 14.19 -14.69
C SER A 700 31.64 13.60 -16.01
N SER A 701 30.40 13.93 -16.40
CA SER A 701 29.83 13.54 -17.70
C SER A 701 30.19 14.49 -18.85
N GLN A 702 30.77 15.67 -18.58
CA GLN A 702 31.36 16.54 -19.61
C GLN A 702 32.83 16.20 -19.89
N GLU A 703 33.64 15.87 -18.88
CA GLU A 703 35.04 15.41 -19.06
C GLU A 703 35.12 14.06 -19.79
N THR A 704 34.20 13.12 -19.52
CA THR A 704 34.15 11.83 -20.24
C THR A 704 33.64 11.96 -21.69
N LYS A 705 32.91 13.04 -22.02
CA LYS A 705 32.40 13.29 -23.39
C LYS A 705 33.42 13.97 -24.30
N SER A 706 34.37 14.74 -23.77
CA SER A 706 35.43 15.36 -24.58
C SER A 706 36.40 14.32 -25.11
N ASP A 707 36.79 13.35 -24.28
CA ASP A 707 37.80 12.35 -24.62
C ASP A 707 37.28 11.32 -25.64
N GLN A 708 35.98 11.00 -25.59
CA GLN A 708 35.35 10.05 -26.54
C GLN A 708 35.07 10.64 -27.93
N ARG A 709 35.14 11.97 -28.09
CA ARG A 709 34.96 12.65 -29.38
C ARG A 709 36.27 12.82 -30.16
N GLU A 710 37.40 12.57 -29.51
CA GLU A 710 38.71 12.68 -30.13
C GLU A 710 38.90 11.58 -31.20
N GLY A 711 39.25 11.98 -32.43
CA GLY A 711 39.40 11.06 -33.56
C GLY A 711 38.09 10.59 -34.23
N ALA A 712 36.94 11.21 -33.92
CA ALA A 712 35.66 10.87 -34.51
C ALA A 712 35.46 11.43 -35.93
N GLU A 713 34.79 10.67 -36.80
CA GLU A 713 34.30 11.15 -38.10
C GLU A 713 33.06 12.02 -37.86
N ILE A 714 33.13 13.30 -38.23
CA ILE A 714 32.02 14.27 -38.07
C ILE A 714 31.44 14.60 -39.44
N CYS A 715 30.13 14.45 -39.59
CA CYS A 715 29.37 14.86 -40.77
C CYS A 715 28.39 15.97 -40.38
N ASN A 716 28.28 16.99 -41.25
CA ASN A 716 27.38 18.14 -41.08
C ASN A 716 26.37 18.21 -42.22
N GLY A 717 25.17 18.70 -41.93
CA GLY A 717 24.08 18.89 -42.90
C GLY A 717 23.08 17.73 -42.96
N ASP A 718 21.78 18.06 -43.02
CA ASP A 718 20.68 17.10 -42.79
C ASP A 718 20.73 15.85 -43.69
N SER A 719 20.96 16.03 -44.99
CA SER A 719 21.03 14.92 -45.96
C SER A 719 22.20 13.98 -45.69
N ASN A 720 23.38 14.55 -45.42
CA ASN A 720 24.60 13.79 -45.17
C ASN A 720 24.53 13.09 -43.80
N CYS A 721 23.98 13.76 -42.79
CA CYS A 721 23.77 13.20 -41.47
C CYS A 721 22.80 12.01 -41.50
N LYS A 722 21.69 12.12 -42.25
CA LYS A 722 20.73 11.01 -42.45
C LYS A 722 21.38 9.81 -43.13
N GLN A 723 22.17 10.04 -44.18
CA GLN A 723 22.87 8.96 -44.88
C GLN A 723 23.88 8.26 -43.96
N LYS A 724 24.66 9.05 -43.19
CA LYS A 724 25.65 8.50 -42.25
C LYS A 724 24.99 7.76 -41.08
N ALA A 725 23.87 8.23 -40.56
CA ALA A 725 23.10 7.52 -39.54
C ALA A 725 22.62 6.15 -40.04
N LYS A 726 22.12 6.08 -41.29
CA LYS A 726 21.73 4.82 -41.94
C LYS A 726 22.91 3.88 -42.16
N GLU A 727 24.06 4.43 -42.58
CA GLU A 727 25.31 3.68 -42.74
C GLU A 727 25.73 3.02 -41.41
N ILE A 728 25.75 3.80 -40.31
CA ILE A 728 26.12 3.30 -38.97
C ILE A 728 25.15 2.20 -38.51
N LEU A 729 23.84 2.42 -38.63
CA LEU A 729 22.84 1.41 -38.27
C LEU A 729 23.00 0.13 -39.10
N SER A 730 23.23 0.26 -40.41
CA SER A 730 23.45 -0.89 -41.29
C SER A 730 24.73 -1.66 -40.98
N THR A 731 25.83 -0.95 -40.67
CA THR A 731 27.12 -1.56 -40.31
C THR A 731 27.01 -2.36 -39.02
N MET A 732 26.15 -1.89 -38.10
CA MET A 732 25.95 -2.47 -36.78
C MET A 732 24.76 -3.44 -36.72
N ASN A 733 24.18 -3.85 -37.86
CA ASN A 733 23.04 -4.76 -37.94
C ASN A 733 21.81 -4.30 -37.12
N LEU A 734 21.53 -2.99 -37.13
CA LEU A 734 20.35 -2.37 -36.52
C LEU A 734 19.37 -1.85 -37.60
N PRO A 735 18.06 -1.78 -37.30
CA PRO A 735 17.05 -1.35 -38.27
C PRO A 735 17.26 0.11 -38.70
N LYS A 736 17.20 0.39 -40.01
CA LYS A 736 17.47 1.74 -40.58
C LYS A 736 16.47 2.81 -40.11
N GLY A 737 15.24 2.43 -39.81
CA GLY A 737 14.16 3.32 -39.35
C GLY A 737 14.15 3.55 -37.84
N LEU A 738 15.15 3.06 -37.08
CA LEU A 738 15.20 3.21 -35.61
C LEU A 738 15.35 4.67 -35.15
N LEU A 739 16.00 5.50 -35.97
CA LEU A 739 16.26 6.91 -35.71
C LEU A 739 15.67 7.80 -36.83
N PRO A 740 14.34 7.97 -36.89
CA PRO A 740 13.67 8.82 -37.88
C PRO A 740 13.78 10.29 -37.46
N LEU A 741 15.00 10.86 -37.55
CA LEU A 741 15.30 12.22 -37.14
C LEU A 741 15.39 13.13 -38.38
N ASP A 742 14.65 14.24 -38.33
CA ASP A 742 14.68 15.30 -39.34
C ASP A 742 15.38 16.55 -38.78
N ASN A 743 16.01 17.33 -39.67
CA ASN A 743 16.74 18.55 -39.33
C ASN A 743 17.98 18.30 -38.43
N MET A 744 18.73 17.25 -38.74
CA MET A 744 20.01 16.95 -38.10
C MET A 744 21.06 18.01 -38.47
N THR A 745 21.77 18.54 -37.48
CA THR A 745 22.84 19.54 -37.70
C THR A 745 24.21 18.87 -37.84
N GLU A 746 24.47 17.86 -37.02
CA GLU A 746 25.78 17.23 -36.85
C GLU A 746 25.57 15.78 -36.39
N ILE A 747 26.33 14.85 -36.98
CA ILE A 747 26.49 13.48 -36.47
C ILE A 747 27.99 13.20 -36.34
N GLY A 748 28.39 12.62 -35.22
CA GLY A 748 29.76 12.17 -35.00
C GLY A 748 29.80 10.69 -34.65
N HIS A 749 30.78 9.97 -35.19
CA HIS A 749 31.01 8.56 -34.89
C HIS A 749 32.50 8.29 -34.68
N ASN A 750 32.85 7.80 -33.49
CA ASN A 750 34.19 7.34 -33.17
C ASN A 750 34.28 5.82 -33.35
N LYS A 751 34.97 5.38 -34.40
CA LYS A 751 35.12 3.96 -34.73
C LYS A 751 35.90 3.15 -33.70
N SER A 752 36.77 3.79 -32.91
CA SER A 752 37.60 3.09 -31.91
C SER A 752 36.82 2.76 -30.63
N THR A 753 35.91 3.65 -30.23
CA THR A 753 35.12 3.51 -29.00
C THR A 753 33.67 3.08 -29.25
N GLY A 754 33.19 3.13 -30.50
CA GLY A 754 31.79 2.93 -30.86
C GLY A 754 30.89 4.10 -30.46
N TYR A 755 31.44 5.21 -29.98
CA TYR A 755 30.66 6.35 -29.50
C TYR A 755 30.05 7.15 -30.65
N VAL A 756 28.74 7.40 -30.59
CA VAL A 756 27.97 8.15 -31.58
C VAL A 756 27.19 9.27 -30.89
N TRP A 757 27.15 10.44 -31.50
CA TRP A 757 26.24 11.52 -31.11
C TRP A 757 25.56 12.14 -32.32
N ILE A 758 24.31 12.57 -32.12
CA ILE A 758 23.48 13.21 -33.13
C ILE A 758 22.91 14.50 -32.51
N LYS A 759 23.13 15.64 -33.17
CA LYS A 759 22.55 16.93 -32.78
C LYS A 759 21.42 17.32 -33.73
N ILE A 760 20.33 17.81 -33.16
CA ILE A 760 19.11 18.22 -33.86
C ILE A 760 18.75 19.63 -33.38
N LYS A 761 18.24 20.48 -34.29
CA LYS A 761 17.90 21.88 -33.96
C LYS A 761 16.88 22.00 -32.82
N ASN A 762 15.86 21.14 -32.82
CA ASN A 762 14.77 21.15 -31.85
C ASN A 762 14.41 19.71 -31.46
N LYS A 763 13.85 19.54 -30.27
CA LYS A 763 13.29 18.28 -29.79
C LYS A 763 12.23 17.74 -30.76
N VAL A 764 12.36 16.48 -31.18
CA VAL A 764 11.43 15.81 -32.12
C VAL A 764 10.60 14.78 -31.39
N GLN A 765 9.31 14.68 -31.72
CA GLN A 765 8.45 13.57 -31.28
C GLN A 765 8.00 12.77 -32.50
N HIS A 766 8.25 11.47 -32.47
CA HIS A 766 7.88 10.55 -33.54
C HIS A 766 6.90 9.50 -33.01
N ARG A 767 5.97 9.04 -33.86
CA ARG A 767 5.04 7.96 -33.52
C ARG A 767 5.28 6.77 -34.45
N PHE A 768 5.83 5.70 -33.91
CA PHE A 768 5.96 4.43 -34.61
C PHE A 768 4.56 3.79 -34.72
N LYS A 769 3.98 3.82 -35.93
CA LYS A 769 2.60 3.36 -36.17
C LYS A 769 2.43 1.87 -35.91
N ALA A 770 3.39 1.05 -36.34
CA ALA A 770 3.37 -0.42 -36.21
C ALA A 770 3.28 -0.90 -34.75
N ILE A 771 3.91 -0.18 -33.81
CA ILE A 771 3.86 -0.50 -32.36
C ILE A 771 2.94 0.44 -31.56
N GLY A 772 2.36 1.45 -32.20
CA GLY A 772 1.48 2.43 -31.56
C GLY A 772 2.14 3.31 -30.49
N LYS A 773 3.47 3.48 -30.49
CA LYS A 773 4.22 4.21 -29.44
C LYS A 773 4.68 5.59 -29.89
N ASN A 774 4.59 6.56 -28.98
CA ASN A 774 5.18 7.88 -29.15
C ASN A 774 6.56 7.93 -28.47
N VAL A 775 7.58 8.34 -29.21
CA VAL A 775 8.96 8.48 -28.76
C VAL A 775 9.39 9.93 -28.92
N SER A 776 10.12 10.47 -27.95
CA SER A 776 10.72 11.80 -28.01
C SER A 776 12.23 11.72 -28.03
N TYR A 777 12.84 12.47 -28.94
CA TYR A 777 14.28 12.63 -29.09
C TYR A 777 14.65 14.06 -28.69
N ASP A 778 15.55 14.22 -27.73
CA ASP A 778 16.07 15.51 -27.28
C ASP A 778 17.05 16.11 -28.30
N SER A 779 17.51 17.36 -28.09
CA SER A 779 18.36 18.09 -29.05
C SER A 779 19.74 17.45 -29.28
N GLU A 780 20.19 16.62 -28.34
CA GLU A 780 21.41 15.83 -28.47
C GLU A 780 21.09 14.39 -28.02
N VAL A 781 21.34 13.43 -28.91
CA VAL A 781 21.21 11.99 -28.64
C VAL A 781 22.60 11.39 -28.68
N THR A 782 22.98 10.64 -27.65
CA THR A 782 24.29 9.97 -27.58
C THR A 782 24.12 8.49 -27.29
N ALA A 783 25.03 7.67 -27.82
CA ALA A 783 25.06 6.24 -27.55
C ALA A 783 26.45 5.64 -27.79
N ILE A 784 26.71 4.47 -27.22
CA ILE A 784 27.79 3.58 -27.65
C ILE A 784 27.15 2.47 -28.49
N VAL A 785 27.51 2.40 -29.75
CA VAL A 785 26.99 1.43 -30.72
C VAL A 785 27.98 0.28 -30.88
N GLU A 786 27.47 -0.93 -30.68
CA GLU A 786 28.14 -2.20 -30.85
C GLU A 786 27.35 -3.03 -31.87
N ASN A 787 27.91 -4.15 -32.33
CA ASN A 787 27.18 -5.05 -33.23
C ASN A 787 25.85 -5.50 -32.58
N ARG A 788 24.72 -5.23 -33.25
CA ARG A 788 23.35 -5.50 -32.80
C ARG A 788 22.91 -4.82 -31.50
N ARG A 789 23.69 -3.88 -30.95
CA ARG A 789 23.42 -3.28 -29.64
C ARG A 789 23.79 -1.81 -29.56
N MET A 790 22.99 -1.04 -28.85
CA MET A 790 23.21 0.37 -28.57
C MET A 790 23.01 0.59 -27.07
N ARG A 791 24.09 0.91 -26.35
CA ARG A 791 24.11 1.05 -24.88
C ARG A 791 24.47 2.47 -24.47
N GLN A 792 24.24 2.80 -23.19
CA GLN A 792 24.44 4.15 -22.65
C GLN A 792 23.70 5.24 -23.47
N LEU A 793 22.50 4.89 -23.93
CA LEU A 793 21.66 5.77 -24.73
C LEU A 793 21.17 6.94 -23.87
N THR A 794 21.37 8.17 -24.35
CA THR A 794 20.82 9.38 -23.72
C THR A 794 20.05 10.22 -24.73
N GLY A 795 19.06 10.98 -24.24
CA GLY A 795 18.23 11.84 -25.09
C GLY A 795 17.00 11.16 -25.74
N ILE A 796 16.71 9.88 -25.45
CA ILE A 796 15.54 9.16 -25.99
C ILE A 796 14.57 8.77 -24.87
N LYS A 797 13.28 9.10 -25.06
CA LYS A 797 12.20 8.74 -24.13
C LYS A 797 11.01 8.15 -24.86
N SER A 798 10.44 7.06 -24.35
CA SER A 798 9.18 6.47 -24.83
C SER A 798 8.02 6.86 -23.92
N LYS A 799 6.84 7.10 -24.49
CA LYS A 799 5.63 7.43 -23.74
C LYS A 799 4.87 6.16 -23.33
N GLU A 800 4.75 5.93 -22.03
CA GLU A 800 4.04 4.79 -21.43
C GLU A 800 2.92 5.28 -20.53
N ILE A 801 1.66 4.97 -20.86
CA ILE A 801 0.45 5.19 -20.02
C ILE A 801 0.52 6.54 -19.26
N LEU A 802 0.80 7.63 -20.00
CA LEU A 802 0.92 9.04 -19.57
C LEU A 802 2.28 9.53 -19.02
N ILE A 803 3.32 8.69 -18.90
CA ILE A 803 4.65 9.06 -18.39
C ILE A 803 5.72 8.90 -19.49
N TRP A 804 6.71 9.79 -19.52
CA TRP A 804 7.89 9.65 -20.38
C TRP A 804 8.97 8.84 -19.66
N VAL A 805 9.35 7.69 -20.23
CA VAL A 805 10.35 6.77 -19.69
C VAL A 805 11.61 6.85 -20.53
N THR A 806 12.77 7.03 -19.91
CA THR A 806 14.08 7.05 -20.59
C THR A 806 14.46 5.64 -21.07
N ILE A 807 15.00 5.56 -22.28
CA ILE A 807 15.58 4.34 -22.84
C ILE A 807 17.09 4.44 -22.66
N SER A 808 17.71 3.44 -22.05
CA SER A 808 19.17 3.38 -21.84
C SER A 808 19.86 2.42 -22.79
N GLU A 809 19.14 1.46 -23.33
CA GLU A 809 19.72 0.39 -24.13
C GLU A 809 18.73 -0.17 -25.16
N ILE A 810 19.24 -0.50 -26.34
CA ILE A 810 18.51 -1.14 -27.44
C ILE A 810 19.37 -2.27 -27.98
N PHE A 811 18.84 -3.48 -28.13
CA PHE A 811 19.59 -4.58 -28.75
C PHE A 811 18.68 -5.55 -29.50
N VAL A 812 19.19 -6.11 -30.59
CA VAL A 812 18.57 -7.22 -31.31
C VAL A 812 19.03 -8.52 -30.67
N ASN A 813 18.11 -9.45 -30.43
CA ASN A 813 18.42 -10.70 -29.74
C ASN A 813 19.34 -11.59 -30.59
N ASP A 814 20.40 -12.14 -29.99
CA ASP A 814 21.35 -13.01 -30.70
C ASP A 814 20.74 -14.35 -31.10
N GLN A 815 19.77 -14.85 -30.34
CA GLN A 815 19.07 -16.11 -30.62
C GLN A 815 17.95 -15.96 -31.65
N ASP A 816 17.36 -14.76 -31.76
CA ASP A 816 16.27 -14.45 -32.70
C ASP A 816 16.47 -13.04 -33.30
N PRO A 817 17.07 -12.92 -34.49
CA PRO A 817 17.36 -11.64 -35.12
C PRO A 817 16.10 -10.90 -35.58
N THR A 818 14.91 -11.50 -35.48
CA THR A 818 13.65 -10.86 -35.85
C THR A 818 13.07 -9.96 -34.74
N ILE A 819 13.68 -9.97 -33.55
CA ILE A 819 13.19 -9.27 -32.36
C ILE A 819 14.21 -8.23 -31.85
N ILE A 820 13.74 -7.00 -31.64
CA ILE A 820 14.49 -5.91 -31.03
C ILE A 820 13.95 -5.56 -29.63
N THR A 821 14.85 -5.37 -28.68
CA THR A 821 14.57 -5.14 -27.26
C THR A 821 14.99 -3.73 -26.86
N PHE A 822 14.13 -3.00 -26.15
CA PHE A 822 14.40 -1.68 -25.57
C PHE A 822 14.37 -1.78 -24.05
N ALA A 823 15.47 -1.43 -23.39
CA ALA A 823 15.60 -1.44 -21.94
C ALA A 823 15.78 -0.03 -21.38
N ASN A 824 15.27 0.17 -20.16
CA ASN A 824 15.43 1.41 -19.40
C ASN A 824 16.54 1.26 -18.34
N PRO A 825 17.01 2.37 -17.71
CA PRO A 825 18.07 2.31 -16.70
C PRO A 825 17.73 1.45 -15.47
N THR A 826 16.45 1.10 -15.30
CA THR A 826 15.96 0.27 -14.19
C THR A 826 15.90 -1.23 -14.54
N GLY A 827 16.34 -1.63 -15.73
CA GLY A 827 16.36 -3.03 -16.18
C GLY A 827 15.01 -3.56 -16.71
N LEU A 828 13.98 -2.71 -16.80
CA LEU A 828 12.72 -3.08 -17.46
C LEU A 828 12.93 -2.98 -18.97
N SER A 829 12.60 -4.05 -19.68
CA SER A 829 12.70 -4.11 -21.13
C SER A 829 11.37 -4.44 -21.81
N ARG A 830 11.26 -4.09 -23.08
CA ARG A 830 10.17 -4.52 -23.98
C ARG A 830 10.74 -4.93 -25.32
N THR A 831 10.14 -5.97 -25.88
CA THR A 831 10.51 -6.54 -27.17
C THR A 831 9.47 -6.19 -28.23
N PHE A 832 9.94 -5.97 -29.45
CA PHE A 832 9.12 -5.66 -30.62
C PHE A 832 9.72 -6.34 -31.87
N PRO A 833 8.93 -6.61 -32.92
CA PRO A 833 9.46 -7.10 -34.19
C PRO A 833 10.37 -6.06 -34.85
N VAL A 834 11.50 -6.50 -35.42
CA VAL A 834 12.44 -5.64 -36.16
C VAL A 834 11.77 -4.93 -37.33
N ALA A 835 10.87 -5.61 -38.05
CA ALA A 835 10.11 -5.05 -39.18
C ALA A 835 9.31 -3.78 -38.82
N ALA A 836 8.97 -3.58 -37.54
CA ALA A 836 8.26 -2.38 -37.10
C ALA A 836 9.13 -1.10 -37.07
N PHE A 837 10.45 -1.24 -37.26
CA PHE A 837 11.44 -0.17 -37.26
C PHE A 837 12.27 -0.15 -38.54
N GLU A 838 11.84 -0.89 -39.57
CA GLU A 838 12.33 -0.72 -40.94
C GLU A 838 11.57 0.43 -41.60
N GLU A 839 12.20 1.11 -42.56
CA GLU A 839 11.48 2.11 -43.37
C GLU A 839 10.55 1.35 -44.33
N ASP A 840 9.31 1.82 -44.51
CA ASP A 840 8.45 1.37 -45.59
C ASP A 840 9.21 1.62 -46.92
N GLU A 841 9.46 0.58 -47.73
CA GLU A 841 10.14 0.69 -49.04
C GLU A 841 9.45 1.66 -50.00
#